data_AF-A0A093Y103-F1
#
_entry.id   AF-A0A093Y103-F1
#
_cell.length_a   1.000
_cell.length_b   1.000
_cell.length_c   1.000
_cell.angle_alpha   90.00
_cell.angle_beta   90.00
_cell.angle_gamma   90.00
#
_symmetry.space_group_name_H-M   'P 1'
#
loop_
_entity.id
_entity.type
_entity.pdbx_description
1 polymer ?
#
loop_
_entity_poly.entity_id
_entity_poly.type
_entity_poly.pdbx_seq_one_letter_code
_entity_poly.pdbx_strand_id
1 'polypeptide(L)'
;MPAAQAAPDVITCPQRCCTPLHVVGETSPRSFLFYIVADIGFSESGDSHRPLAVAYRQGHGLSPGRYDTRAELRVHHVLEDCARLASILSDPTNRAGLEAEIALARSWYQERLQHPAPHRPVVPDEIQPAFWNEKDKDSRTGMPDRPELEWPGGICEFPFTSTCLRLALNADRTYFTRPGDVQEQSLDTVFHLDNVEYGAVVIDVTDLDSVGYGILSSRVIYSFEDYDFRNDFENDMYGIMDGWRPTNMPAIQLERSRSRRPLFGTDYMRKHSVDNVTSAIERLKRHSVIKGAVINYVCPPSTPIAAPEGPARQSVTLDEEISRLIQGARDGELIMEDFGGTVGRPDFQGRLLARLQQDPGALDGPRSATQLLPLAFSGKSHLNLVTLKYLSYDTIATTLRSTRLGEAEALSICLDDINDGNSPEPLIHALDQHENIRTICFLEGPLRTGEVKSTRLFAQVRESPQGRSLLSSRRVILTCAFSAPFQRKQWLPDLTRNTKLLEDFPVQQMFVRQQYLNPSDEKGPLRFRPCHFSLADALLGPQLLVDGFLRYCQSIITDRFLFSFAAAPSSVKADDGQFSGLTIKPIPAENCAIPESAPISDADGEEQRVDLWPSLHPLEPGSWIILVSHEWFTNKLQRRNIVSLASKGSLYGMDPGLPFSRYAFLRVKERVELPDGPEDAVDALAAPEYLEIVGGVKEFLRETAPTFDEEAIDARLVELESAWREEWPVYRGRRSFLSVLNEQTARSVLKDFLRDAMRVRGNLKAAMLEVPEEERWYPELLPGPPRSPPRKRRRVDSSAEPSAGSSATGDGIFRTLYDRTWHDSEVQGPVLLGTDAPALPAVKSLYYVSDDGDL
;
A
#
# COMPACT_ATOMS: atom_id res chain seq x y z
N MET A 1 77.34 13.15 -2.47
CA MET A 1 77.37 14.52 -1.89
C MET A 1 78.37 15.35 -2.68
N PRO A 2 78.17 16.66 -2.94
CA PRO A 2 77.07 17.58 -2.59
C PRO A 2 76.30 18.11 -3.83
N ALA A 3 74.97 18.29 -3.77
CA ALA A 3 74.20 19.48 -3.39
C ALA A 3 73.96 20.48 -4.55
N ALA A 4 72.68 20.59 -4.89
CA ALA A 4 72.08 21.29 -6.01
C ALA A 4 71.74 22.76 -5.68
N GLN A 5 71.75 23.61 -6.71
CA GLN A 5 70.94 24.83 -6.81
C GLN A 5 70.83 25.20 -8.30
N ALA A 6 69.68 24.95 -8.91
CA ALA A 6 69.27 25.58 -10.15
C ALA A 6 67.73 25.60 -10.19
N ALA A 7 67.20 26.78 -10.46
CA ALA A 7 65.77 27.11 -10.53
C ALA A 7 65.03 26.25 -11.58
N PRO A 8 63.73 25.94 -11.37
CA PRO A 8 62.90 25.47 -12.46
C PRO A 8 62.17 26.63 -13.13
N ASP A 9 62.17 26.53 -14.45
CA ASP A 9 61.52 27.40 -15.42
C ASP A 9 60.03 27.63 -15.14
N VAL A 10 59.65 28.86 -15.45
CA VAL A 10 58.28 29.35 -15.52
C VAL A 10 57.53 28.57 -16.60
N ILE A 11 56.72 27.59 -16.17
CA ILE A 11 55.59 27.10 -16.97
C ILE A 11 54.40 27.96 -16.59
N THR A 12 54.09 28.94 -17.44
CA THR A 12 52.84 29.69 -17.43
C THR A 12 51.67 28.72 -17.57
N CYS A 13 51.00 28.42 -16.47
CA CYS A 13 49.69 27.80 -16.48
C CYS A 13 48.71 28.85 -17.04
N PRO A 14 47.94 28.56 -18.10
CA PRO A 14 46.92 29.49 -18.56
C PRO A 14 45.89 29.62 -17.44
N GLN A 15 45.71 30.85 -16.94
CA GLN A 15 44.56 31.23 -16.14
C GLN A 15 43.30 30.78 -16.90
N ARG A 16 42.74 29.63 -16.51
CA ARG A 16 41.33 29.37 -16.76
C ARG A 16 40.60 30.47 -16.00
N CYS A 17 40.06 31.43 -16.73
CA CYS A 17 38.98 32.27 -16.28
C CYS A 17 37.87 31.36 -15.76
N CYS A 18 37.90 31.03 -14.47
CA CYS A 18 36.72 30.52 -13.78
C CYS A 18 35.81 31.73 -13.64
N THR A 19 34.88 31.85 -14.56
CA THR A 19 33.71 32.70 -14.41
C THR A 19 33.07 32.42 -13.04
N PRO A 20 32.69 33.45 -12.27
CA PRO A 20 32.19 33.25 -10.92
C PRO A 20 30.87 32.49 -10.97
N LEU A 21 30.88 31.25 -10.47
CA LEU A 21 29.69 30.45 -10.29
C LEU A 21 28.87 31.06 -9.14
N HIS A 22 27.70 31.61 -9.45
CA HIS A 22 26.82 32.22 -8.46
C HIS A 22 25.81 31.20 -7.94
N VAL A 23 25.95 30.78 -6.68
CA VAL A 23 24.98 29.89 -6.01
C VAL A 23 23.74 30.69 -5.63
N VAL A 24 22.58 30.24 -6.08
CA VAL A 24 21.27 30.88 -5.86
C VAL A 24 20.46 30.17 -4.78
N GLY A 25 20.73 28.88 -4.56
CA GLY A 25 20.08 28.12 -3.50
C GLY A 25 20.69 26.76 -3.26
N GLU A 26 20.50 26.25 -2.05
CA GLU A 26 20.82 24.89 -1.65
C GLU A 26 19.57 24.25 -1.06
N THR A 27 19.29 22.98 -1.39
CA THR A 27 18.12 22.27 -0.87
C THR A 27 18.38 20.77 -0.67
N SER A 28 17.42 20.10 -0.01
CA SER A 28 17.34 18.64 0.06
C SER A 28 16.99 18.05 -1.31
N PRO A 29 17.40 16.79 -1.60
CA PRO A 29 16.83 16.04 -2.71
C PRO A 29 15.31 16.10 -2.67
N ARG A 30 14.70 16.19 -3.85
CA ARG A 30 13.25 16.27 -3.96
C ARG A 30 12.61 14.96 -3.56
N SER A 31 13.16 13.84 -4.02
CA SER A 31 12.57 12.52 -3.83
C SER A 31 13.47 11.62 -2.99
N PHE A 32 12.91 10.57 -2.39
CA PHE A 32 13.67 9.64 -1.54
C PHE A 32 13.29 8.20 -1.84
N LEU A 33 14.28 7.31 -1.85
CA LEU A 33 14.07 5.86 -1.81
C LEU A 33 14.06 5.40 -0.36
N PHE A 34 12.99 4.73 0.06
CA PHE A 34 12.88 4.14 1.38
C PHE A 34 13.12 2.64 1.28
N TYR A 35 14.04 2.15 2.13
CA TYR A 35 14.41 0.75 2.23
C TYR A 35 14.09 0.24 3.64
N ILE A 36 13.35 -0.86 3.73
CA ILE A 36 13.27 -1.67 4.95
C ILE A 36 14.20 -2.85 4.75
N VAL A 37 15.20 -3.01 5.63
CA VAL A 37 16.24 -4.04 5.52
C VAL A 37 16.33 -4.86 6.80
N ALA A 38 16.77 -6.11 6.68
CA ALA A 38 17.11 -6.94 7.84
C ALA A 38 18.38 -7.75 7.58
N ASP A 39 19.09 -8.08 8.65
CA ASP A 39 20.16 -9.06 8.66
C ASP A 39 19.58 -10.45 8.44
N ILE A 40 20.01 -11.03 7.33
CA ILE A 40 19.59 -12.35 6.89
C ILE A 40 20.75 -13.35 6.89
N GLY A 41 21.86 -13.02 7.56
CA GLY A 41 22.90 -13.95 7.97
C GLY A 41 23.95 -14.32 6.90
N PHE A 42 24.05 -13.53 5.83
CA PHE A 42 24.79 -13.92 4.61
C PHE A 42 26.29 -13.69 4.54
N SER A 43 26.96 -13.08 5.52
CA SER A 43 28.41 -12.93 5.38
C SER A 43 29.18 -12.79 6.68
N GLU A 44 30.34 -13.46 6.73
CA GLU A 44 31.41 -13.21 7.69
C GLU A 44 32.00 -11.79 7.55
N SER A 45 31.74 -11.12 6.42
CA SER A 45 32.15 -9.74 6.11
C SER A 45 31.21 -8.64 6.62
N GLY A 46 30.09 -8.98 7.28
CA GLY A 46 29.11 -8.02 7.79
C GLY A 46 28.16 -7.38 6.74
N ASP A 47 28.22 -7.81 5.47
CA ASP A 47 27.31 -7.40 4.38
C ASP A 47 26.14 -8.39 4.18
N SER A 48 25.42 -8.63 5.27
CA SER A 48 24.33 -9.60 5.35
C SER A 48 22.94 -8.99 5.26
N HIS A 49 22.82 -7.67 5.23
CA HIS A 49 21.52 -7.00 5.20
C HIS A 49 20.96 -7.01 3.78
N ARG A 50 19.66 -7.34 3.60
CA ARG A 50 18.96 -7.12 2.33
C ARG A 50 17.60 -6.46 2.53
N PRO A 51 17.07 -5.80 1.48
CA PRO A 51 15.73 -5.23 1.49
C PRO A 51 14.63 -6.29 1.59
N LEU A 52 13.61 -5.96 2.38
CA LEU A 52 12.31 -6.64 2.41
C LEU A 52 11.23 -5.81 1.72
N ALA A 53 11.40 -4.48 1.66
CA ALA A 53 10.54 -3.59 0.91
C ALA A 53 11.34 -2.37 0.44
N VAL A 54 11.03 -1.89 -0.76
CA VAL A 54 11.59 -0.67 -1.33
C VAL A 54 10.46 0.16 -1.93
N ALA A 55 10.41 1.45 -1.59
CA ALA A 55 9.47 2.37 -2.18
C ALA A 55 10.13 3.71 -2.52
N TYR A 56 9.78 4.22 -3.68
CA TYR A 56 10.02 5.56 -4.12
C TYR A 56 8.99 6.50 -3.51
N ARG A 57 9.44 7.59 -2.85
CA ARG A 57 8.60 8.65 -2.29
C ARG A 57 8.97 10.00 -2.91
N GLN A 58 8.08 10.52 -3.75
CA GLN A 58 8.29 11.80 -4.39
C GLN A 58 8.03 12.98 -3.44
N GLY A 59 8.84 14.03 -3.51
CA GLY A 59 8.56 15.28 -2.79
C GLY A 59 7.55 16.17 -3.51
N HIS A 60 6.64 16.76 -2.74
CA HIS A 60 5.79 17.88 -3.17
C HIS A 60 6.60 19.16 -3.14
N GLY A 61 7.34 19.41 -4.21
CA GLY A 61 8.07 20.65 -4.43
C GLY A 61 7.96 21.05 -5.88
N LEU A 62 7.70 22.33 -6.15
CA LEU A 62 7.97 22.88 -7.46
C LEU A 62 9.48 22.77 -7.73
N SER A 63 9.86 22.77 -9.00
CA SER A 63 11.26 22.88 -9.35
C SER A 63 11.90 24.06 -8.58
N PRO A 64 13.14 23.89 -8.11
CA PRO A 64 13.90 24.90 -7.38
C PRO A 64 13.75 26.27 -8.03
N GLY A 65 13.39 27.25 -7.22
CA GLY A 65 13.16 28.59 -7.70
C GLY A 65 11.72 28.89 -8.14
N ARG A 66 10.71 28.24 -7.57
CA ARG A 66 9.32 28.77 -7.55
C ARG A 66 8.85 28.89 -6.10
N TYR A 67 8.02 29.90 -5.82
CA TYR A 67 7.61 30.36 -4.49
C TYR A 67 7.41 29.28 -3.39
N ASP A 68 7.71 29.68 -2.15
CA ASP A 68 7.34 29.11 -0.83
C ASP A 68 7.71 27.66 -0.47
N THR A 69 8.32 26.88 -1.35
CA THR A 69 8.83 25.54 -0.98
C THR A 69 10.19 25.64 -0.29
N ARG A 70 10.17 26.10 0.97
CA ARG A 70 11.36 26.12 1.84
C ARG A 70 11.96 24.71 1.89
N ALA A 71 13.28 24.57 1.73
CA ALA A 71 13.99 23.32 1.96
C ALA A 71 13.61 22.67 3.31
N GLU A 72 13.24 23.50 4.29
CA GLU A 72 12.63 23.16 5.57
C GLU A 72 11.45 22.17 5.43
N LEU A 73 10.50 22.43 4.53
CA LEU A 73 9.33 21.57 4.35
C LEU A 73 9.74 20.16 3.96
N ARG A 74 10.58 20.00 2.91
CA ARG A 74 10.99 18.66 2.49
C ARG A 74 11.76 17.92 3.57
N VAL A 75 12.63 18.62 4.31
CA VAL A 75 13.33 18.04 5.46
C VAL A 75 12.32 17.54 6.49
N HIS A 76 11.31 18.33 6.84
CA HIS A 76 10.26 17.92 7.76
C HIS A 76 9.45 16.72 7.23
N HIS A 77 9.12 16.66 5.94
CA HIS A 77 8.37 15.53 5.37
C HIS A 77 9.14 14.22 5.54
N VAL A 78 10.44 14.21 5.20
CA VAL A 78 11.27 13.00 5.30
C VAL A 78 11.38 12.54 6.76
N LEU A 79 11.51 13.48 7.70
CA LEU A 79 11.56 13.15 9.13
C LEU A 79 10.23 12.58 9.63
N GLU A 80 9.11 13.15 9.19
CA GLU A 80 7.76 12.65 9.50
C GLU A 80 7.52 11.25 8.91
N ASP A 81 7.92 11.01 7.66
CA ASP A 81 7.90 9.70 7.01
C ASP A 81 8.72 8.67 7.80
N CYS A 82 9.95 9.02 8.18
CA CYS A 82 10.82 8.17 9.01
C CYS A 82 10.17 7.86 10.37
N ALA A 83 9.63 8.87 11.04
CA ALA A 83 9.04 8.72 12.37
C ALA A 83 7.79 7.84 12.35
N ARG A 84 6.91 8.02 11.35
CA ARG A 84 5.74 7.16 11.15
C ARG A 84 6.14 5.72 10.87
N LEU A 85 7.10 5.52 9.95
CA LEU A 85 7.52 4.18 9.57
C LEU A 85 8.20 3.44 10.72
N ALA A 86 9.09 4.10 11.45
CA ALA A 86 9.71 3.53 12.65
C ALA A 86 8.66 3.15 13.72
N SER A 87 7.63 3.99 13.91
CA SER A 87 6.54 3.73 14.86
C SER A 87 5.69 2.52 14.45
N ILE A 88 5.43 2.34 13.14
CA ILE A 88 4.70 1.17 12.62
C ILE A 88 5.52 -0.12 12.82
N LEU A 89 6.82 -0.07 12.50
CA LEU A 89 7.70 -1.24 12.53
C LEU A 89 8.06 -1.69 13.95
N SER A 90 8.07 -0.76 14.90
CA SER A 90 8.27 -1.07 16.33
C SER A 90 6.99 -1.38 17.10
N ASP A 91 5.80 -1.27 16.47
CA ASP A 91 4.55 -1.58 17.17
C ASP A 91 4.43 -3.11 17.40
N PRO A 92 4.23 -3.56 18.65
CA PRO A 92 4.17 -4.98 18.98
C PRO A 92 3.09 -5.76 18.23
N THR A 93 1.99 -5.11 17.83
CA THR A 93 0.92 -5.79 17.10
C THR A 93 1.41 -6.28 15.74
N ASN A 94 2.36 -5.57 15.10
CA ASN A 94 2.87 -5.92 13.77
C ASN A 94 4.04 -6.92 13.81
N ARG A 95 4.58 -7.20 15.01
CA ARG A 95 5.76 -8.05 15.22
C ARG A 95 5.63 -9.41 14.54
N ALA A 96 4.52 -10.11 14.73
CA ALA A 96 4.35 -11.46 14.20
C ALA A 96 4.44 -11.50 12.66
N GLY A 97 3.85 -10.52 11.97
CA GLY A 97 3.92 -10.41 10.51
C GLY A 97 5.35 -10.10 10.03
N LEU A 98 6.04 -9.16 10.69
CA LEU A 98 7.42 -8.78 10.36
C LEU A 98 8.40 -9.94 10.60
N GLU A 99 8.34 -10.59 11.75
CA GLU A 99 9.22 -11.73 12.06
C GLU A 99 9.03 -12.90 11.08
N ALA A 100 7.79 -13.12 10.65
CA ALA A 100 7.46 -14.17 9.70
C ALA A 100 8.02 -13.86 8.30
N GLU A 101 7.87 -12.63 7.80
CA GLU A 101 8.47 -12.23 6.52
C GLU A 101 10.00 -12.12 6.57
N ILE A 102 10.60 -11.68 7.68
CA ILE A 102 12.06 -11.73 7.88
C ILE A 102 12.58 -13.15 7.80
N ALA A 103 11.87 -14.12 8.41
CA ALA A 103 12.24 -15.52 8.34
C ALA A 103 12.12 -16.08 6.91
N LEU A 104 11.06 -15.76 6.17
CA LEU A 104 10.92 -16.11 4.75
C LEU A 104 12.02 -15.46 3.89
N ALA A 105 12.38 -14.21 4.17
CA ALA A 105 13.44 -13.51 3.45
C ALA A 105 14.80 -14.21 3.61
N ARG A 106 15.11 -14.73 4.81
CA ARG A 106 16.33 -15.50 5.05
C ARG A 106 16.43 -16.72 4.15
N SER A 107 15.38 -17.54 4.07
CA SER A 107 15.39 -18.72 3.19
C SER A 107 15.41 -18.33 1.71
N TRP A 108 14.66 -17.30 1.32
CA TRP A 108 14.55 -16.90 -0.07
C TRP A 108 15.85 -16.32 -0.64
N TYR A 109 16.50 -15.42 0.09
CA TYR A 109 17.79 -14.88 -0.34
C TYR A 109 18.90 -15.96 -0.31
N GLN A 110 18.79 -17.00 0.54
CA GLN A 110 19.73 -18.15 0.56
C GLN A 110 19.69 -18.89 -0.78
N GLU A 111 18.49 -19.17 -1.27
CA GLU A 111 18.28 -19.83 -2.57
C GLU A 111 18.74 -18.92 -3.72
N ARG A 112 18.42 -17.62 -3.64
CA ARG A 112 18.76 -16.64 -4.68
C ARG A 112 20.26 -16.38 -4.84
N LEU A 113 21.07 -16.56 -3.78
CA LEU A 113 22.53 -16.49 -3.89
C LEU A 113 23.12 -17.53 -4.85
N GLN A 114 22.43 -18.65 -5.06
CA GLN A 114 22.86 -19.66 -6.03
C GLN A 114 22.63 -19.20 -7.48
N HIS A 115 21.72 -18.23 -7.67
CA HIS A 115 21.31 -17.70 -8.97
C HIS A 115 21.14 -16.16 -8.91
N PRO A 116 22.23 -15.39 -8.73
CA PRO A 116 22.15 -13.94 -8.61
C PRO A 116 21.58 -13.30 -9.88
N ALA A 117 20.75 -12.27 -9.70
CA ALA A 117 20.21 -11.52 -10.84
C ALA A 117 21.34 -10.88 -11.66
N PRO A 118 21.30 -10.96 -13.00
CA PRO A 118 22.39 -10.49 -13.85
C PRO A 118 22.53 -8.96 -13.86
N HIS A 119 21.48 -8.22 -13.52
CA HIS A 119 21.48 -6.77 -13.45
C HIS A 119 20.60 -6.28 -12.29
N ARG A 120 21.10 -5.34 -11.49
CA ARG A 120 20.34 -4.69 -10.43
C ARG A 120 19.76 -3.38 -10.97
N PRO A 121 18.45 -3.13 -10.83
CA PRO A 121 17.84 -1.92 -11.34
C PRO A 121 18.37 -0.69 -10.61
N VAL A 122 18.52 0.40 -11.37
CA VAL A 122 18.88 1.72 -10.86
C VAL A 122 17.74 2.66 -11.22
N VAL A 123 17.30 3.47 -10.26
CA VAL A 123 16.25 4.46 -10.52
C VAL A 123 16.84 5.55 -11.44
N PRO A 124 16.21 5.88 -12.58
CA PRO A 124 16.73 6.88 -13.51
C PRO A 124 16.95 8.23 -12.81
N ASP A 125 18.16 8.80 -12.84
CA ASP A 125 18.46 10.13 -12.29
C ASP A 125 17.95 11.27 -13.19
N GLU A 126 16.70 11.16 -13.60
CA GLU A 126 16.00 12.16 -14.39
C GLU A 126 15.13 12.99 -13.45
N ILE A 127 15.24 14.32 -13.58
CA ILE A 127 14.38 15.27 -12.86
C ILE A 127 12.95 14.95 -13.27
N GLN A 128 12.21 14.35 -12.34
CA GLN A 128 10.81 14.07 -12.55
C GLN A 128 10.10 15.42 -12.78
N PRO A 129 9.29 15.56 -13.84
CA PRO A 129 8.66 16.84 -14.14
C PRO A 129 7.97 17.37 -12.88
N ALA A 130 8.18 18.66 -12.58
CA ALA A 130 7.28 19.36 -11.68
C ALA A 130 5.87 19.11 -12.22
N PHE A 131 4.93 18.68 -11.37
CA PHE A 131 3.59 18.46 -11.88
C PHE A 131 2.99 19.84 -12.16
N TRP A 132 2.97 20.23 -13.44
CA TRP A 132 2.23 21.37 -13.89
C TRP A 132 0.79 20.90 -14.10
N ASN A 133 -0.15 21.62 -13.50
CA ASN A 133 -1.52 21.62 -13.99
C ASN A 133 -1.46 22.17 -15.42
N GLU A 134 -1.40 21.29 -16.42
CA GLU A 134 -1.77 21.72 -17.76
C GLU A 134 -3.15 22.37 -17.64
N LYS A 135 -3.22 23.58 -18.18
CA LYS A 135 -4.33 24.51 -18.03
C LYS A 135 -5.69 23.80 -18.12
N ASP A 136 -6.52 24.05 -17.11
CA ASP A 136 -7.97 24.26 -17.24
C ASP A 136 -9.00 23.14 -17.17
N LYS A 137 -8.73 21.84 -16.89
CA LYS A 137 -9.88 20.89 -16.90
C LYS A 137 -10.14 19.95 -15.72
N ASP A 138 -9.20 19.65 -14.84
CA ASP A 138 -9.57 18.75 -13.73
C ASP A 138 -8.84 18.98 -12.40
N SER A 139 -9.04 20.16 -11.82
CA SER A 139 -8.59 20.44 -10.45
C SER A 139 -9.59 19.98 -9.38
N ARG A 140 -10.55 19.10 -9.71
CA ARG A 140 -11.62 18.65 -8.80
C ARG A 140 -11.45 17.21 -8.34
N THR A 141 -10.55 16.47 -8.97
CA THR A 141 -10.10 15.14 -8.56
C THR A 141 -8.94 15.18 -7.58
N GLY A 142 -8.49 16.35 -7.12
CA GLY A 142 -7.23 16.43 -6.38
C GLY A 142 -6.08 15.84 -7.20
N MET A 143 -5.47 16.63 -8.09
CA MET A 143 -4.20 16.33 -8.78
C MET A 143 -4.06 14.88 -9.33
N PRO A 144 -4.21 14.64 -10.64
CA PRO A 144 -4.10 13.32 -11.24
C PRO A 144 -2.95 12.48 -10.67
N ASP A 145 -3.22 11.22 -10.34
CA ASP A 145 -2.18 10.28 -9.96
C ASP A 145 -1.16 10.17 -11.11
N ARG A 146 0.12 10.14 -10.76
CA ARG A 146 1.19 9.99 -11.77
C ARG A 146 1.13 8.59 -12.35
N PRO A 147 1.49 8.40 -13.65
CA PRO A 147 1.73 7.06 -14.15
C PRO A 147 2.79 6.40 -13.26
N GLU A 148 2.46 5.22 -12.73
CA GLU A 148 3.42 4.42 -11.98
C GLU A 148 4.59 4.08 -12.90
N LEU A 149 5.81 4.20 -12.37
CA LEU A 149 6.98 3.67 -13.04
C LEU A 149 6.78 2.17 -13.27
N GLU A 150 7.22 1.65 -14.41
CA GLU A 150 7.10 0.23 -14.71
C GLU A 150 7.72 -0.58 -13.56
N TRP A 151 6.89 -1.39 -12.89
CA TRP A 151 7.35 -2.37 -11.92
C TRP A 151 7.55 -3.71 -12.62
N PRO A 152 8.79 -4.06 -13.01
CA PRO A 152 9.05 -5.33 -13.66
C PRO A 152 8.76 -6.47 -12.67
N GLY A 153 7.71 -7.25 -12.96
CA GLY A 153 7.42 -8.52 -12.29
C GLY A 153 6.10 -8.58 -11.52
N GLY A 154 5.52 -7.44 -11.13
CA GLY A 154 4.19 -7.37 -10.48
C GLY A 154 4.01 -8.20 -9.19
N ILE A 155 5.11 -8.76 -8.64
CA ILE A 155 5.10 -9.59 -7.45
C ILE A 155 5.68 -8.79 -6.30
N CYS A 156 4.89 -8.63 -5.24
CA CYS A 156 5.35 -8.13 -3.96
C CYS A 156 5.81 -9.32 -3.10
N GLU A 157 7.12 -9.53 -2.95
CA GLU A 157 7.69 -10.70 -2.27
C GLU A 157 7.32 -10.76 -0.78
N PHE A 158 7.27 -9.61 -0.11
CA PHE A 158 6.97 -9.45 1.31
C PHE A 158 5.86 -8.39 1.49
N PRO A 159 4.59 -8.75 1.21
CA PRO A 159 3.51 -7.79 1.11
C PRO A 159 3.08 -7.17 2.44
N PHE A 160 3.26 -7.85 3.58
CA PHE A 160 2.97 -7.24 4.88
C PHE A 160 3.95 -6.08 5.17
N THR A 161 5.25 -6.32 5.01
CA THR A 161 6.31 -5.32 5.18
C THR A 161 6.16 -4.18 4.17
N SER A 162 5.81 -4.49 2.92
CA SER A 162 5.54 -3.48 1.90
C SER A 162 4.28 -2.66 2.21
N THR A 163 3.25 -3.26 2.82
CA THR A 163 2.07 -2.54 3.30
C THR A 163 2.43 -1.57 4.43
N CYS A 164 3.28 -1.99 5.39
CA CYS A 164 3.80 -1.09 6.42
C CYS A 164 4.49 0.14 5.80
N LEU A 165 5.32 -0.08 4.77
CA LEU A 165 6.00 0.97 4.04
C LEU A 165 5.02 1.91 3.31
N ARG A 166 4.11 1.34 2.51
CA ARG A 166 3.08 2.07 1.75
C ARG A 166 2.26 2.97 2.65
N LEU A 167 1.75 2.43 3.77
CA LEU A 167 0.89 3.16 4.69
C LEU A 167 1.64 4.27 5.44
N ALA A 168 2.90 4.04 5.84
CA ALA A 168 3.70 5.07 6.48
C ALA A 168 3.93 6.29 5.59
N LEU A 169 4.19 6.04 4.31
CA LEU A 169 4.51 7.05 3.29
C LEU A 169 3.28 7.78 2.74
N ASN A 170 2.12 7.12 2.71
CA ASN A 170 0.85 7.72 2.26
C ASN A 170 0.02 8.33 3.41
N ALA A 171 0.38 8.11 4.68
CA ALA A 171 -0.33 8.65 5.83
C ALA A 171 -0.08 10.15 6.10
N ASP A 172 0.55 10.86 5.15
CA ASP A 172 0.84 12.28 5.26
C ASP A 172 -0.40 13.14 5.04
N ARG A 173 -0.88 13.70 6.16
CA ARG A 173 -2.04 14.60 6.20
C ARG A 173 -1.67 16.05 5.94
N THR A 174 -0.42 16.42 6.18
CA THR A 174 0.01 17.81 6.26
C THR A 174 0.37 18.36 4.88
N TYR A 175 0.81 17.49 3.96
CA TYR A 175 1.40 17.92 2.69
C TYR A 175 0.76 17.29 1.44
N PHE A 176 -0.46 16.75 1.57
CA PHE A 176 -1.30 16.29 0.45
C PHE A 176 -0.63 15.20 -0.40
N THR A 177 -0.09 14.16 0.26
CA THR A 177 0.51 13.02 -0.45
C THR A 177 -0.51 12.31 -1.31
N ARG A 178 -0.24 12.22 -2.61
CA ARG A 178 -1.09 11.45 -3.52
C ARG A 178 -0.62 9.99 -3.52
N PRO A 179 -1.55 9.05 -3.74
CA PRO A 179 -1.21 7.65 -3.88
C PRO A 179 -0.09 7.40 -4.92
N GLY A 180 -0.11 8.06 -6.07
CA GLY A 180 0.93 7.93 -7.09
C GLY A 180 2.29 8.54 -6.74
N ASP A 181 2.40 9.29 -5.64
CA ASP A 181 3.68 9.84 -5.15
C ASP A 181 4.46 8.83 -4.28
N VAL A 182 3.88 7.66 -4.02
CA VAL A 182 4.55 6.50 -3.46
C VAL A 182 4.49 5.39 -4.49
N GLN A 183 5.63 4.78 -4.81
CA GLN A 183 5.69 3.71 -5.81
C GLN A 183 6.67 2.62 -5.38
N GLU A 184 6.22 1.39 -5.40
CA GLU A 184 6.98 0.22 -5.00
C GLU A 184 8.10 -0.03 -6.02
N GLN A 185 9.23 -0.52 -5.53
CA GLN A 185 10.41 -0.77 -6.33
C GLN A 185 10.93 -2.18 -6.07
N SER A 186 11.70 -2.71 -7.02
CA SER A 186 12.36 -4.01 -6.84
C SER A 186 13.27 -4.00 -5.60
N LEU A 187 13.32 -5.12 -4.88
CA LEU A 187 14.22 -5.30 -3.74
C LEU A 187 15.71 -5.15 -4.09
N ASP A 188 16.05 -5.28 -5.38
CA ASP A 188 17.43 -5.11 -5.85
C ASP A 188 17.81 -3.67 -6.20
N THR A 189 16.88 -2.73 -6.09
CA THR A 189 17.08 -1.33 -6.48
C THR A 189 18.28 -0.70 -5.78
N VAL A 190 19.26 -0.25 -6.55
CA VAL A 190 20.48 0.40 -6.04
C VAL A 190 20.29 1.91 -5.96
N PHE A 191 20.73 2.49 -4.85
CA PHE A 191 20.84 3.94 -4.67
C PHE A 191 22.29 4.40 -4.85
N HIS A 192 22.48 5.42 -5.68
CA HIS A 192 23.77 6.08 -5.85
C HIS A 192 23.75 7.52 -5.30
N LEU A 193 24.78 7.88 -4.54
CA LEU A 193 24.90 9.20 -3.88
C LEU A 193 25.17 10.36 -4.85
N ASP A 194 25.46 10.06 -6.11
CA ASP A 194 25.63 11.02 -7.18
C ASP A 194 24.33 11.36 -7.92
N ASN A 195 23.20 10.77 -7.50
CA ASN A 195 21.88 11.13 -8.00
C ASN A 195 21.44 12.50 -7.49
N VAL A 196 21.00 13.36 -8.41
CA VAL A 196 20.53 14.72 -8.13
C VAL A 196 19.09 14.73 -7.59
N GLU A 197 18.24 13.85 -8.13
CA GLU A 197 16.81 13.84 -7.79
C GLU A 197 16.52 13.15 -6.45
N TYR A 198 17.37 12.18 -6.05
CA TYR A 198 17.07 11.24 -4.98
C TYR A 198 18.02 11.31 -3.78
N GLY A 199 17.44 11.26 -2.58
CA GLY A 199 18.10 10.73 -1.38
C GLY A 199 17.65 9.29 -1.09
N ALA A 200 18.15 8.71 0.00
CA ALA A 200 17.68 7.42 0.49
C ALA A 200 17.48 7.43 2.00
N VAL A 201 16.51 6.65 2.47
CA VAL A 201 16.26 6.34 3.88
C VAL A 201 16.36 4.83 4.03
N VAL A 202 17.11 4.37 5.02
CA VAL A 202 17.27 2.94 5.29
C VAL A 202 16.84 2.69 6.73
N ILE A 203 15.95 1.72 6.93
CA ILE A 203 15.43 1.31 8.23
C ILE A 203 15.78 -0.16 8.45
N ASP A 204 16.46 -0.43 9.55
CA ASP A 204 16.91 -1.76 9.94
C ASP A 204 15.92 -2.37 10.93
N VAL A 205 15.31 -3.49 10.52
CA VAL A 205 14.34 -4.28 11.29
C VAL A 205 14.90 -5.63 11.74
N THR A 206 16.23 -5.77 11.76
CA THR A 206 16.90 -6.98 12.28
C THR A 206 16.47 -7.31 13.71
N ASP A 207 16.37 -6.27 14.55
CA ASP A 207 15.84 -6.33 15.91
C ASP A 207 14.64 -5.39 16.01
N LEU A 208 13.44 -5.96 16.13
CA LEU A 208 12.19 -5.20 16.21
C LEU A 208 12.04 -4.43 17.53
N ASP A 209 12.79 -4.80 18.58
CA ASP A 209 12.87 -4.03 19.82
C ASP A 209 13.81 -2.82 19.70
N SER A 210 14.67 -2.81 18.69
CA SER A 210 15.69 -1.77 18.46
C SER A 210 15.78 -1.35 17.00
N VAL A 211 14.61 -1.03 16.40
CA VAL A 211 14.54 -0.54 15.01
C VAL A 211 15.45 0.68 14.84
N GLY A 212 16.41 0.57 13.93
CA GLY A 212 17.35 1.64 13.58
C GLY A 212 16.97 2.32 12.28
N TYR A 213 17.34 3.57 12.08
CA TYR A 213 17.15 4.27 10.81
C TYR A 213 18.38 5.09 10.41
N GLY A 214 18.46 5.50 9.15
CA GLY A 214 19.48 6.43 8.70
C GLY A 214 19.12 7.10 7.38
N ILE A 215 19.43 8.39 7.28
CA ILE A 215 19.14 9.20 6.10
C ILE A 215 20.43 9.43 5.32
N LEU A 216 20.42 9.07 4.04
CA LEU A 216 21.47 9.33 3.06
C LEU A 216 20.97 10.44 2.13
N SER A 217 21.64 11.59 2.15
CA SER A 217 21.25 12.74 1.34
C SER A 217 22.48 13.55 1.01
N SER A 218 22.50 14.15 -0.18
CA SER A 218 23.48 15.14 -0.63
C SER A 218 22.77 16.48 -0.79
N ARG A 219 23.40 17.61 -0.44
CA ARG A 219 22.82 18.91 -0.79
C ARG A 219 22.78 19.07 -2.30
N VAL A 220 21.65 19.53 -2.81
CA VAL A 220 21.48 19.91 -4.22
C VAL A 220 21.67 21.42 -4.32
N ILE A 221 22.63 21.83 -5.15
CA ILE A 221 23.13 23.21 -5.30
C ILE A 221 22.69 23.72 -6.67
N TYR A 222 22.02 24.87 -6.67
CA TYR A 222 21.58 25.57 -7.88
C TYR A 222 22.47 26.76 -8.13
N SER A 223 23.05 26.83 -9.31
CA SER A 223 24.03 27.84 -9.64
C SER A 223 23.93 28.34 -11.08
N PHE A 224 24.32 29.58 -11.33
CA PHE A 224 24.42 30.13 -12.68
C PHE A 224 25.86 30.49 -13.01
N GLU A 225 26.22 30.26 -14.26
CA GLU A 225 27.43 30.82 -14.86
C GLU A 225 27.06 32.17 -15.50
N ASP A 226 27.75 33.24 -15.13
CA ASP A 226 27.69 34.57 -15.77
C ASP A 226 26.32 35.29 -15.78
N TYR A 227 25.40 34.98 -14.87
CA TYR A 227 24.13 35.69 -14.74
C TYR A 227 24.27 36.97 -13.88
N ASP A 228 24.05 38.14 -14.48
CA ASP A 228 24.09 39.42 -13.76
C ASP A 228 22.76 39.70 -13.06
N PHE A 229 22.69 39.32 -11.78
CA PHE A 229 21.53 39.58 -10.92
C PHE A 229 21.20 41.06 -10.74
N ARG A 230 22.11 42.01 -11.03
CA ARG A 230 21.90 43.43 -10.73
C ARG A 230 20.84 44.11 -11.58
N ASN A 231 20.66 43.71 -12.84
CA ASN A 231 19.67 44.33 -13.73
C ASN A 231 18.23 43.81 -13.52
N ASP A 232 18.10 42.61 -13.00
CA ASP A 232 16.81 41.91 -12.84
C ASP A 232 16.22 42.04 -11.42
N PHE A 233 17.06 42.30 -10.41
CA PHE A 233 16.63 42.54 -9.02
C PHE A 233 15.69 43.73 -8.87
N GLU A 234 15.81 44.75 -9.74
CA GLU A 234 14.99 45.97 -9.67
C GLU A 234 13.60 45.79 -10.30
N ASN A 235 13.37 44.78 -11.14
CA ASN A 235 12.12 44.68 -11.91
C ASN A 235 11.24 43.47 -11.60
N ASP A 236 11.76 42.25 -11.38
CA ASP A 236 10.89 41.12 -11.03
C ASP A 236 11.66 39.86 -10.64
N MET A 237 12.15 39.78 -9.39
CA MET A 237 12.73 38.54 -8.85
C MET A 237 11.74 37.36 -8.92
N TYR A 238 10.43 37.67 -8.97
CA TYR A 238 9.33 36.72 -8.90
C TYR A 238 8.92 36.20 -10.29
N GLY A 239 8.96 37.04 -11.33
CA GLY A 239 8.70 36.65 -12.71
C GLY A 239 9.77 35.75 -13.35
N ILE A 240 11.04 35.84 -12.90
CA ILE A 240 12.14 35.01 -13.40
C ILE A 240 12.05 33.58 -12.85
N MET A 241 11.65 33.46 -11.59
CA MET A 241 11.41 32.22 -10.86
C MET A 241 10.21 31.43 -11.44
N ASP A 242 9.16 32.13 -11.87
CA ASP A 242 7.97 31.52 -12.51
C ASP A 242 8.11 31.28 -14.03
N GLY A 243 9.21 31.74 -14.65
CA GLY A 243 9.33 31.89 -16.10
C GLY A 243 10.61 31.34 -16.73
N TRP A 244 11.29 30.36 -16.10
CA TRP A 244 12.53 29.75 -16.63
C TRP A 244 12.38 29.40 -18.12
N ARG A 245 13.04 30.19 -18.98
CA ARG A 245 13.19 29.85 -20.39
C ARG A 245 14.29 28.79 -20.50
N PRO A 246 14.23 27.85 -21.47
CA PRO A 246 15.24 26.81 -21.65
C PRO A 246 16.69 27.32 -21.70
N THR A 247 16.91 28.56 -22.11
CA THR A 247 18.23 29.22 -22.19
C THR A 247 18.79 29.71 -20.84
N ASN A 248 17.99 29.74 -19.76
CA ASN A 248 18.35 30.30 -18.46
C ASN A 248 18.24 29.26 -17.33
N MET A 249 18.44 27.97 -17.60
CA MET A 249 18.37 26.92 -16.56
C MET A 249 19.61 26.95 -15.65
N PRO A 250 19.47 26.68 -14.34
CA PRO A 250 20.59 26.71 -13.44
C PRO A 250 21.41 25.43 -13.63
N ALA A 251 22.74 25.54 -13.53
CA ALA A 251 23.58 24.37 -13.35
C ALA A 251 23.25 23.74 -11.98
N ILE A 252 22.76 22.49 -12.02
CA ILE A 252 22.43 21.70 -10.84
C ILE A 252 23.63 20.83 -10.51
N GLN A 253 24.13 20.97 -9.29
CA GLN A 253 25.29 20.23 -8.81
C GLN A 253 25.00 19.64 -7.44
N LEU A 254 25.61 18.50 -7.13
CA LEU A 254 25.63 17.99 -5.76
C LEU A 254 26.80 18.59 -4.99
N GLU A 255 26.69 18.62 -3.66
CA GLU A 255 27.82 18.93 -2.80
C GLU A 255 29.05 18.06 -3.14
N ARG A 256 30.24 18.65 -3.08
CA ARG A 256 31.47 17.95 -3.49
C ARG A 256 31.85 16.81 -2.54
N SER A 257 31.60 16.98 -1.24
CA SER A 257 31.95 16.00 -0.19
C SER A 257 30.76 15.11 0.13
N ARG A 258 30.58 14.03 -0.64
CA ARG A 258 29.48 13.07 -0.45
C ARG A 258 29.92 11.97 0.50
N SER A 259 29.18 11.80 1.60
CA SER A 259 29.46 10.79 2.61
C SER A 259 28.42 9.67 2.57
N ARG A 260 28.86 8.41 2.55
CA ARG A 260 28.02 7.22 2.78
C ARG A 260 27.62 7.05 4.25
N ARG A 261 27.86 8.04 5.11
CA ARG A 261 27.49 7.97 6.53
C ARG A 261 25.98 8.21 6.68
N PRO A 262 25.21 7.25 7.21
CA PRO A 262 23.80 7.47 7.54
C PRO A 262 23.68 8.58 8.60
N LEU A 263 22.79 9.53 8.35
CA LEU A 263 22.54 10.68 9.23
C LEU A 263 21.38 10.38 10.18
N PHE A 264 21.51 10.83 11.42
CA PHE A 264 20.38 10.98 12.34
C PHE A 264 19.53 12.18 11.93
N GLY A 265 18.26 12.23 12.34
CA GLY A 265 17.33 13.30 11.97
C GLY A 265 17.85 14.72 12.30
N THR A 266 18.48 14.94 13.46
CA THR A 266 19.06 16.25 13.80
C THR A 266 20.30 16.60 12.98
N ASP A 267 21.10 15.61 12.58
CA ASP A 267 22.24 15.83 11.71
C ASP A 267 21.78 16.13 10.27
N TYR A 268 20.70 15.49 9.82
CA TYR A 268 20.05 15.77 8.55
C TYR A 268 19.45 17.19 8.50
N MET A 269 18.76 17.61 9.57
CA MET A 269 18.28 18.99 9.71
C MET A 269 19.41 20.02 9.67
N ARG A 270 20.48 19.80 10.47
CA ARG A 270 21.67 20.66 10.47
C ARG A 270 22.32 20.71 9.09
N LYS A 271 22.37 19.58 8.39
CA LYS A 271 22.88 19.51 7.03
C LYS A 271 22.08 20.40 6.08
N HIS A 272 20.79 20.60 6.27
CA HIS A 272 19.97 21.46 5.40
C HIS A 272 19.62 22.81 6.03
N SER A 273 20.38 23.24 7.05
CA SER A 273 20.19 24.53 7.73
C SER A 273 18.78 24.74 8.30
N VAL A 274 18.17 23.66 8.81
CA VAL A 274 16.86 23.68 9.46
C VAL A 274 17.07 23.57 10.97
N ASP A 275 16.63 24.59 11.73
CA ASP A 275 16.87 24.65 13.18
C ASP A 275 15.60 24.38 14.02
N ASN A 276 14.42 24.34 13.40
CA ASN A 276 13.14 24.13 14.10
C ASN A 276 12.90 22.66 14.44
N VAL A 277 13.01 22.30 15.72
CA VAL A 277 12.73 20.94 16.21
C VAL A 277 11.25 20.60 15.96
N THR A 278 11.01 19.47 15.29
CA THR A 278 9.66 18.93 15.06
C THR A 278 9.32 17.81 16.04
N SER A 279 8.02 17.51 16.16
CA SER A 279 7.55 16.33 16.91
C SER A 279 8.10 15.01 16.35
N ALA A 280 8.40 14.93 15.05
CA ALA A 280 9.10 13.79 14.45
C ALA A 280 10.48 13.54 15.07
N ILE A 281 11.26 14.57 15.38
CA ILE A 281 12.59 14.40 15.98
C ILE A 281 12.48 13.80 17.38
N GLU A 282 11.53 14.25 18.20
CA GLU A 282 11.32 13.70 19.54
C GLU A 282 10.95 12.21 19.48
N ARG A 283 10.18 11.79 18.47
CA ARG A 283 9.89 10.37 18.22
C ARG A 283 11.13 9.59 17.77
N LEU A 284 11.87 10.14 16.81
CA LEU A 284 13.06 9.50 16.26
C LEU A 284 14.23 9.37 17.26
N LYS A 285 14.28 10.18 18.32
CA LYS A 285 15.25 10.03 19.43
C LYS A 285 15.19 8.69 20.15
N ARG A 286 14.06 7.97 20.06
CA ARG A 286 13.92 6.62 20.64
C ARG A 286 14.60 5.54 19.79
N HIS A 287 15.00 5.87 18.57
CA HIS A 287 15.58 4.94 17.60
C HIS A 287 17.08 5.22 17.37
N SER A 288 17.84 4.16 17.09
CA SER A 288 19.27 4.26 16.86
C SER A 288 19.60 4.62 15.39
N VAL A 289 20.78 5.19 15.14
CA VAL A 289 21.29 5.35 13.77
C VAL A 289 21.89 4.03 13.31
N ILE A 290 21.52 3.57 12.11
CA ILE A 290 22.10 2.36 11.51
C ILE A 290 23.61 2.49 11.28
N LYS A 291 24.31 1.35 11.35
CA LYS A 291 25.75 1.28 11.06
C LYS A 291 25.99 1.33 9.56
N GLY A 292 27.19 1.79 9.14
CA GLY A 292 27.55 1.87 7.73
C GLY A 292 27.53 0.54 6.96
N ALA A 293 27.65 -0.60 7.65
CA ALA A 293 27.56 -1.92 7.01
C ALA A 293 26.15 -2.26 6.51
N VAL A 294 25.10 -1.75 7.18
CA VAL A 294 23.69 -2.01 6.86
C VAL A 294 23.34 -1.53 5.45
N ILE A 295 24.00 -0.45 4.99
CA ILE A 295 23.68 0.17 3.70
C ILE A 295 24.48 -0.40 2.52
N ASN A 296 25.37 -1.38 2.74
CA ASN A 296 26.29 -1.86 1.70
C ASN A 296 25.57 -2.47 0.50
N TYR A 297 24.50 -3.25 0.74
CA TYR A 297 23.71 -3.80 -0.35
C TYR A 297 22.94 -2.73 -1.13
N VAL A 298 22.34 -1.76 -0.45
CA VAL A 298 21.46 -0.75 -1.08
C VAL A 298 22.24 0.39 -1.73
N CYS A 299 23.39 0.75 -1.16
CA CYS A 299 24.27 1.82 -1.63
C CYS A 299 25.71 1.32 -1.62
N PRO A 300 26.17 0.57 -2.63
CA PRO A 300 27.48 -0.06 -2.64
C PRO A 300 28.64 0.94 -2.68
N PRO A 301 29.82 0.63 -2.11
CA PRO A 301 31.00 1.47 -2.22
C PRO A 301 31.50 1.56 -3.68
N SER A 302 31.98 2.75 -4.09
CA SER A 302 32.53 3.01 -5.44
C SER A 302 33.81 2.23 -5.78
N THR A 303 34.47 1.66 -4.76
CA THR A 303 35.59 0.74 -4.93
C THR A 303 35.28 -0.55 -4.18
N PRO A 304 35.36 -1.72 -4.81
CA PRO A 304 35.12 -2.99 -4.14
C PRO A 304 36.15 -3.16 -3.02
N ILE A 305 35.67 -3.27 -1.79
CA ILE A 305 36.50 -3.59 -0.63
C ILE A 305 36.78 -5.09 -0.72
N ALA A 306 38.04 -5.46 -0.93
CA ALA A 306 38.47 -6.85 -0.81
C ALA A 306 38.18 -7.33 0.61
N ALA A 307 37.40 -8.41 0.73
CA ALA A 307 37.05 -9.00 2.00
C ALA A 307 38.32 -9.49 2.73
N PRO A 308 38.48 -9.24 4.04
CA PRO A 308 39.48 -9.93 4.83
C PRO A 308 39.01 -11.38 5.04
N GLU A 309 39.80 -12.34 4.56
CA GLU A 309 39.64 -13.75 4.92
C GLU A 309 39.97 -13.94 6.40
N GLY A 310 38.93 -14.12 7.21
CA GLY A 310 39.05 -14.56 8.59
C GLY A 310 38.92 -16.09 8.68
N PRO A 311 39.65 -16.78 9.56
CA PRO A 311 39.51 -18.22 9.70
C PRO A 311 38.22 -18.56 10.45
N ALA A 312 37.43 -19.46 9.85
CA ALA A 312 36.23 -20.05 10.45
C ALA A 312 36.56 -20.72 11.80
N ARG A 313 35.88 -20.29 12.86
CA ARG A 313 35.90 -21.01 14.15
C ARG A 313 34.79 -22.04 14.16
N GLN A 314 35.15 -23.31 13.97
CA GLN A 314 34.26 -24.43 14.27
C GLN A 314 34.37 -24.79 15.76
N SER A 315 33.28 -24.65 16.50
CA SER A 315 33.10 -25.35 17.79
C SER A 315 32.24 -26.60 17.54
N VAL A 316 32.90 -27.73 17.31
CA VAL A 316 32.30 -28.96 16.74
C VAL A 316 31.49 -29.80 17.74
N THR A 317 31.58 -29.58 19.05
CA THR A 317 31.08 -30.56 20.04
C THR A 317 29.57 -30.47 20.37
N LEU A 318 28.95 -29.29 20.24
CA LEU A 318 27.57 -29.07 20.71
C LEU A 318 26.52 -29.42 19.65
N ASP A 319 26.86 -29.31 18.37
CA ASP A 319 25.97 -29.64 17.26
C ASP A 319 25.82 -31.17 17.10
N GLU A 320 26.78 -31.95 17.59
CA GLU A 320 26.72 -33.41 17.66
C GLU A 320 25.71 -33.91 18.72
N GLU A 321 25.59 -33.23 19.87
CA GLU A 321 24.57 -33.53 20.90
C GLU A 321 23.16 -33.24 20.39
N ILE A 322 22.97 -32.11 19.70
CA ILE A 322 21.69 -31.74 19.08
C ILE A 322 21.33 -32.72 17.96
N SER A 323 22.31 -33.13 17.15
CA SER A 323 22.10 -34.13 16.10
C SER A 323 21.72 -35.50 16.68
N ARG A 324 22.30 -35.91 17.81
CA ARG A 324 21.90 -37.13 18.55
C ARG A 324 20.48 -37.03 19.10
N LEU A 325 20.08 -35.86 19.60
CA LEU A 325 18.71 -35.61 20.05
C LEU A 325 17.69 -35.73 18.91
N ILE A 326 17.99 -35.13 17.75
CA ILE A 326 17.14 -35.22 16.55
C ILE A 326 17.00 -36.69 16.11
N GLN A 327 18.11 -37.44 16.10
CA GLN A 327 18.08 -38.85 15.73
C GLN A 327 17.27 -39.69 16.73
N GLY A 328 17.41 -39.45 18.04
CA GLY A 328 16.60 -40.10 19.06
C GLY A 328 15.10 -39.85 18.90
N ALA A 329 14.72 -38.63 18.49
CA ALA A 329 13.32 -38.28 18.18
C ALA A 329 12.76 -38.99 16.96
N ARG A 330 13.61 -39.30 15.97
CA ARG A 330 13.24 -40.10 14.79
C ARG A 330 13.09 -41.57 15.14
N ASP A 331 14.00 -42.10 15.94
CA ASP A 331 14.09 -43.53 16.24
C ASP A 331 13.05 -43.98 17.29
N GLY A 332 12.54 -43.08 18.13
CA GLY A 332 11.59 -43.43 19.19
C GLY A 332 11.03 -42.28 20.02
N GLU A 333 10.72 -42.58 21.28
CA GLU A 333 10.29 -41.57 22.27
C GLU A 333 11.52 -40.92 22.89
N LEU A 334 11.56 -39.60 22.90
CA LEU A 334 12.61 -38.83 23.55
C LEU A 334 12.46 -38.92 25.06
N ILE A 335 13.44 -39.55 25.70
CA ILE A 335 13.61 -39.52 27.15
C ILE A 335 14.37 -38.23 27.49
N MET A 336 13.64 -37.20 27.93
CA MET A 336 14.19 -35.86 28.20
C MET A 336 15.32 -35.86 29.24
N GLU A 337 15.32 -36.83 30.14
CA GLU A 337 16.31 -37.01 31.21
C GLU A 337 17.72 -37.26 30.63
N ASP A 338 17.82 -37.96 29.50
CA ASP A 338 19.08 -38.27 28.82
C ASP A 338 19.74 -37.03 28.20
N PHE A 339 18.98 -35.95 28.02
CA PHE A 339 19.41 -34.72 27.37
C PHE A 339 19.33 -33.48 28.28
N GLY A 340 19.10 -33.65 29.59
CA GLY A 340 18.90 -32.54 30.52
C GLY A 340 20.05 -31.52 30.52
N GLY A 341 21.29 -31.98 30.36
CA GLY A 341 22.48 -31.13 30.26
C GLY A 341 22.59 -30.32 28.96
N THR A 342 21.96 -30.78 27.88
CA THR A 342 21.93 -30.10 26.58
C THR A 342 20.75 -29.14 26.49
N VAL A 343 19.56 -29.55 26.97
CA VAL A 343 18.31 -28.76 26.96
C VAL A 343 18.38 -27.54 27.89
N GLY A 344 19.09 -27.65 29.02
CA GLY A 344 19.24 -26.55 29.98
C GLY A 344 20.19 -25.42 29.57
N ARG A 345 20.76 -25.43 28.36
CA ARG A 345 21.73 -24.42 27.90
C ARG A 345 21.03 -23.21 27.27
N PRO A 346 21.57 -21.98 27.46
CA PRO A 346 20.89 -20.73 27.05
C PRO A 346 20.70 -20.55 25.53
N ASP A 347 21.43 -21.29 24.69
CA ASP A 347 21.34 -21.22 23.22
C ASP A 347 20.72 -22.47 22.58
N PHE A 348 20.24 -23.42 23.39
CA PHE A 348 19.78 -24.72 22.91
C PHE A 348 18.67 -24.59 21.87
N GLN A 349 17.62 -23.81 22.18
CA GLN A 349 16.46 -23.62 21.33
C GLN A 349 16.86 -23.02 19.97
N GLY A 350 17.70 -21.99 19.97
CA GLY A 350 18.16 -21.32 18.75
C GLY A 350 18.97 -22.26 17.84
N ARG A 351 19.85 -23.07 18.43
CA ARG A 351 20.66 -24.04 17.68
C ARG A 351 19.83 -25.24 17.19
N LEU A 352 18.90 -25.74 17.99
CA LEU A 352 17.97 -26.78 17.57
C LEU A 352 17.15 -26.30 16.36
N LEU A 353 16.60 -25.09 16.42
CA LEU A 353 15.84 -24.50 15.31
C LEU A 353 16.70 -24.37 14.04
N ALA A 354 17.91 -23.84 14.16
CA ALA A 354 18.85 -23.74 13.03
C ALA A 354 19.14 -25.12 12.41
N ARG A 355 19.28 -26.16 13.23
CA ARG A 355 19.51 -27.52 12.75
C ARG A 355 18.28 -28.12 12.07
N LEU A 356 17.08 -27.88 12.59
CA LEU A 356 15.81 -28.30 11.97
C LEU A 356 15.58 -27.63 10.60
N GLN A 357 16.02 -26.38 10.45
CA GLN A 357 15.98 -25.68 9.16
C GLN A 357 16.98 -26.28 8.13
N GLN A 358 18.14 -26.74 8.60
CA GLN A 358 19.17 -27.36 7.75
C GLN A 358 18.88 -28.83 7.38
N ASP A 359 18.14 -29.56 8.23
CA ASP A 359 17.71 -30.93 7.99
C ASP A 359 16.18 -31.02 8.04
N PRO A 360 15.48 -30.61 6.95
CA PRO A 360 14.02 -30.66 6.89
C PRO A 360 13.46 -32.05 7.15
N GLY A 361 14.20 -33.10 6.78
CA GLY A 361 13.82 -34.50 7.01
C GLY A 361 13.70 -34.85 8.48
N ALA A 362 14.15 -33.98 9.41
CA ALA A 362 13.97 -34.17 10.85
C ALA A 362 12.49 -34.14 11.26
N LEU A 363 11.66 -33.48 10.46
CA LEU A 363 10.25 -33.24 10.73
C LEU A 363 9.31 -34.08 9.83
N ASP A 364 9.84 -34.95 8.96
CA ASP A 364 9.07 -35.80 8.04
C ASP A 364 8.08 -36.76 8.75
N GLY A 365 8.26 -37.00 10.05
CA GLY A 365 7.38 -37.81 10.87
C GLY A 365 6.55 -36.95 11.85
N PRO A 366 5.23 -37.18 11.97
CA PRO A 366 4.40 -36.44 12.94
C PRO A 366 4.89 -36.65 14.38
N ARG A 367 5.46 -37.81 14.68
CA ARG A 367 6.03 -38.14 16.00
C ARG A 367 7.33 -37.36 16.30
N SER A 368 8.25 -37.22 15.35
CA SER A 368 9.49 -36.47 15.59
C SER A 368 9.17 -34.98 15.71
N ALA A 369 8.32 -34.46 14.82
CA ALA A 369 7.90 -33.05 14.83
C ALA A 369 7.19 -32.66 16.13
N THR A 370 6.24 -33.47 16.60
CA THR A 370 5.51 -33.18 17.85
C THR A 370 6.37 -33.24 19.12
N GLN A 371 7.55 -33.87 19.07
CA GLN A 371 8.51 -33.87 20.17
C GLN A 371 9.52 -32.73 20.05
N LEU A 372 10.04 -32.47 18.84
CA LEU A 372 11.11 -31.50 18.61
C LEU A 372 10.60 -30.05 18.59
N LEU A 373 9.42 -29.79 18.02
CA LEU A 373 8.88 -28.43 17.90
C LEU A 373 8.59 -27.80 19.27
N PRO A 374 7.93 -28.48 20.24
CA PRO A 374 7.73 -27.92 21.56
C PRO A 374 9.04 -27.62 22.32
N LEU A 375 10.12 -28.34 22.01
CA LEU A 375 11.44 -28.06 22.59
C LEU A 375 12.09 -26.84 21.96
N ALA A 376 12.04 -26.73 20.62
CA ALA A 376 12.61 -25.62 19.87
C ALA A 376 11.94 -24.27 20.20
N PHE A 377 10.64 -24.28 20.50
CA PHE A 377 9.86 -23.07 20.76
C PHE A 377 9.45 -22.88 22.24
N SER A 378 9.99 -23.69 23.16
CA SER A 378 9.71 -23.52 24.58
C SER A 378 10.15 -22.14 25.07
N GLY A 379 9.24 -21.39 25.70
CA GLY A 379 9.48 -20.04 26.21
C GLY A 379 9.52 -18.94 25.13
N LYS A 380 9.04 -19.23 23.92
CA LYS A 380 8.93 -18.26 22.83
C LYS A 380 7.50 -17.74 22.73
N SER A 381 7.34 -16.42 22.61
CA SER A 381 6.04 -15.78 22.38
C SER A 381 5.53 -15.93 20.95
N HIS A 382 6.40 -16.26 19.98
CA HIS A 382 6.02 -16.47 18.59
C HIS A 382 6.48 -17.85 18.09
N LEU A 383 5.52 -18.68 17.72
CA LEU A 383 5.72 -19.95 17.03
C LEU A 383 5.84 -19.69 15.52
N ASN A 384 7.02 -19.27 15.09
CA ASN A 384 7.31 -18.95 13.69
C ASN A 384 7.79 -20.19 12.92
N LEU A 385 6.88 -20.88 12.24
CA LEU A 385 7.12 -22.15 11.54
C LEU A 385 7.36 -21.96 10.03
N VAL A 386 7.38 -20.73 9.52
CA VAL A 386 7.36 -20.43 8.07
C VAL A 386 8.56 -20.97 7.29
N THR A 387 9.66 -21.26 7.96
CA THR A 387 10.90 -21.79 7.37
C THR A 387 11.02 -23.31 7.46
N LEU A 388 10.11 -23.96 8.19
CA LEU A 388 10.13 -25.41 8.39
C LEU A 388 9.28 -26.09 7.33
N LYS A 389 9.92 -26.96 6.54
CA LYS A 389 9.26 -27.70 5.46
C LYS A 389 8.58 -28.97 5.99
N TYR A 390 7.70 -29.55 5.16
CA TYR A 390 7.01 -30.84 5.42
C TYR A 390 6.07 -30.86 6.63
N LEU A 391 5.62 -29.71 7.11
CA LEU A 391 4.62 -29.64 8.19
C LEU A 391 3.19 -29.78 7.65
N SER A 392 2.40 -30.63 8.30
CA SER A 392 0.96 -30.75 8.03
C SER A 392 0.12 -30.02 9.08
N TYR A 393 -1.13 -29.67 8.74
CA TYR A 393 -2.08 -29.08 9.71
C TYR A 393 -2.26 -29.95 10.96
N ASP A 394 -2.29 -31.27 10.83
CA ASP A 394 -2.43 -32.20 11.96
C ASP A 394 -1.19 -32.23 12.87
N THR A 395 0.00 -32.17 12.27
CA THR A 395 1.26 -32.09 13.02
C THR A 395 1.36 -30.79 13.82
N ILE A 396 0.98 -29.66 13.20
CA ILE A 396 0.96 -28.36 13.88
C ILE A 396 -0.11 -28.37 14.98
N ALA A 397 -1.31 -28.87 14.70
CA ALA A 397 -2.39 -28.99 15.68
C ALA A 397 -1.99 -29.81 16.91
N THR A 398 -1.34 -30.96 16.69
CA THR A 398 -0.85 -31.81 17.78
C THR A 398 0.25 -31.13 18.59
N THR A 399 1.14 -30.40 17.91
CA THR A 399 2.20 -29.61 18.55
C THR A 399 1.63 -28.53 19.48
N LEU A 400 0.60 -27.81 19.03
CA LEU A 400 -0.06 -26.74 19.81
C LEU A 400 -0.69 -27.24 21.12
N ARG A 401 -1.04 -28.53 21.23
CA ARG A 401 -1.57 -29.12 22.47
C ARG A 401 -0.50 -29.32 23.55
N SER A 402 0.78 -29.09 23.24
CA SER A 402 1.87 -29.19 24.21
C SER A 402 1.83 -28.04 25.21
N THR A 403 1.89 -28.38 26.50
CA THR A 403 1.95 -27.39 27.59
C THR A 403 3.21 -26.52 27.54
N ARG A 404 4.27 -26.97 26.85
CA ARG A 404 5.52 -26.21 26.67
C ARG A 404 5.37 -24.96 25.78
N LEU A 405 4.25 -24.87 25.05
CA LEU A 405 3.90 -23.75 24.16
C LEU A 405 2.82 -22.85 24.77
N GLY A 406 2.61 -22.92 26.08
CA GLY A 406 1.61 -22.10 26.77
C GLY A 406 1.88 -20.59 26.65
N GLU A 407 3.13 -20.17 26.48
CA GLU A 407 3.51 -18.75 26.36
C GLU A 407 3.39 -18.19 24.93
N ALA A 408 3.04 -19.03 23.94
CA ALA A 408 2.93 -18.57 22.56
C ALA A 408 1.70 -17.66 22.38
N GLU A 409 1.95 -16.43 21.90
CA GLU A 409 0.95 -15.41 21.59
C GLU A 409 0.70 -15.27 20.09
N ALA A 410 1.62 -15.79 19.26
CA ALA A 410 1.51 -15.75 17.81
C ALA A 410 1.92 -17.09 17.16
N LEU A 411 1.30 -17.40 16.02
CA LEU A 411 1.62 -18.52 15.15
C LEU A 411 1.81 -18.03 13.71
N SER A 412 2.89 -18.40 13.06
CA SER A 412 3.09 -18.16 11.62
C SER A 412 3.44 -19.44 10.88
N ILE A 413 2.75 -19.72 9.77
CA ILE A 413 2.98 -20.92 8.95
C ILE A 413 3.09 -20.55 7.48
N CYS A 414 3.91 -21.29 6.73
CA CYS A 414 3.99 -21.19 5.27
C CYS A 414 3.07 -22.25 4.63
N LEU A 415 2.28 -21.87 3.64
CA LEU A 415 1.30 -22.71 2.96
C LEU A 415 1.88 -23.45 1.75
N ASP A 416 3.06 -23.07 1.27
CA ASP A 416 3.67 -23.62 0.06
C ASP A 416 3.86 -25.14 0.16
N ASP A 417 4.35 -25.62 1.29
CA ASP A 417 4.66 -27.03 1.55
C ASP A 417 3.48 -27.83 2.13
N ILE A 418 2.33 -27.17 2.40
CA ILE A 418 1.13 -27.85 2.89
C ILE A 418 0.35 -28.41 1.70
N ASN A 419 0.07 -29.72 1.73
CA ASN A 419 -0.71 -30.41 0.70
C ASN A 419 -2.15 -29.87 0.62
N ASP A 420 -2.59 -29.55 -0.59
CA ASP A 420 -3.93 -28.97 -0.86
C ASP A 420 -5.11 -29.89 -0.50
N GLY A 421 -4.85 -31.19 -0.33
CA GLY A 421 -5.85 -32.18 0.10
C GLY A 421 -6.05 -32.25 1.62
N ASN A 422 -5.20 -31.57 2.41
CA ASN A 422 -5.30 -31.60 3.86
C ASN A 422 -6.36 -30.62 4.35
N SER A 423 -7.23 -31.11 5.21
CA SER A 423 -8.25 -30.32 5.88
C SER A 423 -7.61 -29.44 6.98
N PRO A 424 -7.89 -28.12 7.05
CA PRO A 424 -7.36 -27.24 8.10
C PRO A 424 -8.08 -27.39 9.45
N GLU A 425 -9.18 -28.14 9.52
CA GLU A 425 -10.03 -28.33 10.70
C GLU A 425 -9.27 -28.77 11.96
N PRO A 426 -8.30 -29.71 11.92
CA PRO A 426 -7.51 -30.06 13.10
C PRO A 426 -6.76 -28.85 13.68
N LEU A 427 -6.20 -28.00 12.81
CA LEU A 427 -5.50 -26.79 13.21
C LEU A 427 -6.48 -25.76 13.78
N ILE A 428 -7.62 -25.55 13.11
CA ILE A 428 -8.68 -24.63 13.59
C ILE A 428 -9.13 -25.03 15.00
N HIS A 429 -9.39 -26.31 15.24
CA HIS A 429 -9.80 -26.81 16.55
C HIS A 429 -8.71 -26.66 17.60
N ALA A 430 -7.44 -26.93 17.26
CA ALA A 430 -6.33 -26.74 18.19
C ALA A 430 -6.11 -25.26 18.54
N LEU A 431 -6.28 -24.37 17.56
CA LEU A 431 -6.20 -22.94 17.77
C LEU A 431 -7.32 -22.47 18.69
N ASP A 432 -8.58 -22.85 18.42
CA ASP A 432 -9.74 -22.49 19.24
C ASP A 432 -9.52 -22.79 20.73
N GLN A 433 -8.90 -23.93 21.04
CA GLN A 433 -8.56 -24.35 22.41
C GLN A 433 -7.34 -23.62 23.01
N HIS A 434 -6.52 -22.97 22.20
CA HIS A 434 -5.32 -22.26 22.63
C HIS A 434 -5.62 -20.76 22.74
N GLU A 435 -5.98 -20.34 23.96
CA GLU A 435 -6.48 -18.97 24.26
C GLU A 435 -5.40 -17.88 24.15
N ASN A 436 -4.12 -18.24 24.26
CA ASN A 436 -3.04 -17.26 24.29
C ASN A 436 -2.62 -16.80 22.89
N ILE A 437 -2.81 -17.63 21.85
CA ILE A 437 -2.49 -17.25 20.46
C ILE A 437 -3.53 -16.24 19.95
N ARG A 438 -3.11 -14.98 19.87
CA ARG A 438 -3.91 -13.83 19.42
C ARG A 438 -3.66 -13.44 17.97
N THR A 439 -2.48 -13.75 17.44
CA THR A 439 -2.11 -13.43 16.05
C THR A 439 -1.73 -14.68 15.28
N ILE A 440 -2.33 -14.85 14.09
CA ILE A 440 -2.12 -16.01 13.23
C ILE A 440 -1.76 -15.50 11.83
N CYS A 441 -0.61 -15.92 11.32
CA CYS A 441 -0.14 -15.57 9.97
C CYS A 441 -0.15 -16.82 9.09
N PHE A 442 -0.98 -16.80 8.05
CA PHE A 442 -0.96 -17.80 6.98
C PHE A 442 -0.26 -17.20 5.77
N LEU A 443 1.00 -17.60 5.61
CA LEU A 443 1.88 -17.03 4.61
C LEU A 443 2.10 -17.95 3.42
N GLU A 444 2.37 -17.38 2.26
CA GLU A 444 2.85 -18.08 1.06
C GLU A 444 4.25 -17.55 0.73
N GLY A 445 5.05 -18.35 0.04
CA GLY A 445 6.44 -17.98 -0.22
C GLY A 445 6.61 -16.82 -1.21
N PRO A 446 7.79 -16.18 -1.21
CA PRO A 446 8.05 -14.97 -1.99
C PRO A 446 7.92 -15.10 -3.51
N LEU A 447 8.00 -16.33 -4.05
CA LEU A 447 7.87 -16.58 -5.49
C LEU A 447 6.42 -16.54 -5.99
N ARG A 448 5.43 -16.59 -5.08
CA ARG A 448 3.99 -16.45 -5.37
C ARG A 448 3.51 -17.32 -6.55
N THR A 449 3.93 -18.58 -6.63
CA THR A 449 3.61 -19.48 -7.77
C THR A 449 2.11 -19.83 -7.89
N GLY A 450 1.29 -19.41 -6.92
CA GLY A 450 -0.17 -19.37 -7.02
C GLY A 450 -0.81 -18.92 -5.71
N GLU A 451 -1.34 -17.68 -5.65
CA GLU A 451 -2.03 -17.10 -4.47
C GLU A 451 -3.38 -17.76 -4.15
N VAL A 452 -3.60 -18.97 -4.69
CA VAL A 452 -4.83 -19.75 -4.57
C VAL A 452 -4.93 -20.41 -3.19
N LYS A 453 -3.80 -20.69 -2.53
CA LYS A 453 -3.80 -21.45 -1.27
C LYS A 453 -4.33 -20.63 -0.10
N SER A 454 -3.83 -19.42 0.07
CA SER A 454 -4.27 -18.50 1.14
C SER A 454 -5.75 -18.11 0.98
N THR A 455 -6.22 -17.83 -0.23
CA THR A 455 -7.64 -17.58 -0.52
C THR A 455 -8.51 -18.82 -0.26
N ARG A 456 -8.06 -20.02 -0.67
CA ARG A 456 -8.78 -21.28 -0.37
C ARG A 456 -8.84 -21.56 1.13
N LEU A 457 -7.74 -21.36 1.86
CA LEU A 457 -7.69 -21.57 3.30
C LEU A 457 -8.65 -20.60 4.00
N PHE A 458 -8.69 -19.34 3.61
CA PHE A 458 -9.64 -18.38 4.15
C PHE A 458 -11.09 -18.84 3.95
N ALA A 459 -11.42 -19.33 2.74
CA ALA A 459 -12.75 -19.89 2.47
C ALA A 459 -13.06 -21.08 3.40
N GLN A 460 -12.11 -22.00 3.61
CA GLN A 460 -12.29 -23.14 4.52
C GLN A 460 -12.47 -22.72 5.99
N VAL A 461 -11.66 -21.78 6.48
CA VAL A 461 -11.77 -21.23 7.84
C VAL A 461 -13.14 -20.58 8.04
N ARG A 462 -13.62 -19.85 7.03
CA ARG A 462 -14.93 -19.19 7.06
C ARG A 462 -16.10 -20.19 7.08
N GLU A 463 -16.02 -21.31 6.37
CA GLU A 463 -17.10 -22.29 6.39
C GLU A 463 -17.17 -23.10 7.71
N SER A 464 -16.09 -23.10 8.50
CA SER A 464 -16.01 -23.77 9.81
C SER A 464 -16.57 -22.89 10.94
N PRO A 465 -17.51 -23.38 11.79
CA PRO A 465 -18.03 -22.60 12.93
C PRO A 465 -16.93 -22.12 13.90
N GLN A 466 -15.97 -22.99 14.23
CA GLN A 466 -14.83 -22.62 15.07
C GLN A 466 -13.90 -21.63 14.33
N GLY A 467 -13.68 -21.84 13.03
CA GLY A 467 -12.87 -20.94 12.21
C GLY A 467 -13.45 -19.52 12.17
N ARG A 468 -14.78 -19.37 12.13
CA ARG A 468 -15.44 -18.07 12.26
C ARG A 468 -15.22 -17.40 13.62
N SER A 469 -15.31 -18.18 14.70
CA SER A 469 -14.96 -17.67 16.03
C SER A 469 -13.50 -17.21 16.09
N LEU A 470 -12.58 -17.85 15.36
CA LEU A 470 -11.20 -17.39 15.26
C LEU A 470 -11.10 -16.05 14.50
N LEU A 471 -11.81 -15.89 13.38
CA LEU A 471 -11.79 -14.65 12.59
C LEU A 471 -12.31 -13.43 13.35
N SER A 472 -13.29 -13.63 14.25
CA SER A 472 -13.85 -12.55 15.08
C SER A 472 -13.03 -12.26 16.35
N SER A 473 -12.36 -13.27 16.91
CA SER A 473 -11.63 -13.13 18.19
C SER A 473 -10.12 -12.90 18.04
N ARG A 474 -9.54 -13.17 16.87
CA ARG A 474 -8.07 -13.16 16.66
C ARG A 474 -7.69 -12.33 15.45
N ARG A 475 -6.43 -11.86 15.44
CA ARG A 475 -5.84 -11.20 14.29
C ARG A 475 -5.34 -12.27 13.32
N VAL A 476 -5.94 -12.32 12.14
CA VAL A 476 -5.47 -13.18 11.04
C VAL A 476 -4.79 -12.33 9.96
N ILE A 477 -3.59 -12.74 9.56
CA ILE A 477 -2.79 -12.15 8.47
C ILE A 477 -2.71 -13.18 7.34
N LEU A 478 -3.13 -12.81 6.13
CA LEU A 478 -3.19 -13.67 4.95
C LEU A 478 -2.38 -13.04 3.83
N THR A 479 -1.47 -13.77 3.18
CA THR A 479 -0.66 -13.15 2.13
C THR A 479 -1.49 -12.63 0.96
N CYS A 480 -2.52 -13.34 0.50
CA CYS A 480 -3.39 -12.86 -0.59
C CYS A 480 -4.04 -11.51 -0.31
N ALA A 481 -4.52 -11.27 0.91
CA ALA A 481 -5.16 -10.01 1.27
C ALA A 481 -4.16 -8.83 1.24
N PHE A 482 -2.91 -9.08 1.64
CA PHE A 482 -1.86 -8.05 1.64
C PHE A 482 -1.20 -7.88 0.26
N SER A 483 -1.14 -8.90 -0.59
CA SER A 483 -0.51 -8.83 -1.93
C SER A 483 -1.42 -8.24 -3.00
N ALA A 484 -2.72 -8.52 -2.93
CA ALA A 484 -3.67 -8.16 -3.98
C ALA A 484 -3.76 -6.65 -4.28
N PRO A 485 -3.66 -5.73 -3.30
CA PRO A 485 -3.59 -4.29 -3.57
C PRO A 485 -2.43 -3.92 -4.49
N PHE A 486 -1.25 -4.52 -4.28
CA PHE A 486 -0.05 -4.28 -5.10
C PHE A 486 -0.16 -4.87 -6.50
N GLN A 487 -0.96 -5.92 -6.67
CA GLN A 487 -1.24 -6.54 -7.95
C GLN A 487 -2.41 -5.90 -8.69
N ARG A 488 -3.11 -4.93 -8.07
CA ARG A 488 -4.35 -4.35 -8.58
C ARG A 488 -5.38 -5.43 -8.92
N LYS A 489 -5.53 -6.41 -8.02
CA LYS A 489 -6.47 -7.53 -8.17
C LYS A 489 -7.41 -7.59 -6.98
N GLN A 490 -8.59 -8.16 -7.22
CA GLN A 490 -9.47 -8.60 -6.15
C GLN A 490 -8.96 -9.94 -5.60
N TRP A 491 -8.97 -10.12 -4.28
CA TRP A 491 -8.53 -11.38 -3.66
C TRP A 491 -9.68 -12.26 -3.15
N LEU A 492 -10.84 -11.66 -2.92
CA LEU A 492 -12.02 -12.33 -2.40
C LEU A 492 -13.07 -12.50 -3.53
N PRO A 493 -13.11 -13.66 -4.21
CA PRO A 493 -14.10 -13.90 -5.24
C PRO A 493 -15.47 -14.18 -4.59
N ASP A 494 -16.50 -13.48 -5.08
CA ASP A 494 -17.92 -13.80 -4.86
C ASP A 494 -18.48 -13.46 -3.45
N LEU A 495 -18.89 -12.21 -3.27
CA LEU A 495 -19.66 -11.73 -2.11
C LEU A 495 -21.16 -12.07 -2.23
N THR A 496 -21.63 -12.32 -3.45
CA THR A 496 -23.03 -12.59 -3.73
C THR A 496 -23.49 -13.83 -2.97
N ARG A 497 -24.49 -13.67 -2.09
CA ARG A 497 -25.08 -14.72 -1.22
C ARG A 497 -24.28 -15.10 0.02
N ASN A 498 -23.25 -14.33 0.39
CA ASN A 498 -22.39 -14.68 1.52
C ASN A 498 -22.77 -13.97 2.84
N THR A 499 -23.98 -14.22 3.33
CA THR A 499 -24.52 -13.58 4.54
C THR A 499 -23.69 -13.86 5.81
N LYS A 500 -22.96 -14.97 5.87
CA LYS A 500 -22.17 -15.36 7.04
C LYS A 500 -20.94 -14.49 7.26
N LEU A 501 -20.26 -14.06 6.19
CA LEU A 501 -19.09 -13.17 6.32
C LEU A 501 -19.47 -11.83 6.96
N LEU A 502 -20.70 -11.38 6.70
CA LEU A 502 -21.24 -10.11 7.16
C LEU A 502 -21.60 -10.10 8.65
N GLU A 503 -21.63 -11.25 9.30
CA GLU A 503 -21.75 -11.30 10.77
C GLU A 503 -20.43 -10.85 11.43
N ASP A 504 -19.29 -11.18 10.82
CA ASP A 504 -17.95 -10.87 11.35
C ASP A 504 -17.40 -9.53 10.81
N PHE A 505 -17.73 -9.20 9.56
CA PHE A 505 -17.31 -7.99 8.85
C PHE A 505 -18.52 -7.28 8.23
N PRO A 506 -19.27 -6.50 9.02
CA PRO A 506 -20.65 -6.13 8.67
C PRO A 506 -20.80 -5.12 7.54
N VAL A 507 -19.79 -4.30 7.25
CA VAL A 507 -19.92 -3.20 6.28
C VAL A 507 -19.47 -3.64 4.89
N GLN A 508 -20.38 -3.59 3.91
CA GLN A 508 -20.07 -3.93 2.52
C GLN A 508 -19.51 -2.74 1.74
N GLN A 509 -20.13 -1.56 1.88
CA GLN A 509 -19.81 -0.40 1.05
C GLN A 509 -19.81 0.92 1.83
N MET A 510 -19.04 1.87 1.32
CA MET A 510 -19.06 3.26 1.75
C MET A 510 -19.28 4.17 0.55
N PHE A 511 -20.24 5.08 0.67
CA PHE A 511 -20.55 6.08 -0.34
C PHE A 511 -20.18 7.46 0.18
N VAL A 512 -19.39 8.21 -0.60
CA VAL A 512 -18.89 9.53 -0.18
C VAL A 512 -19.25 10.53 -1.25
N ARG A 513 -20.10 11.52 -0.91
CA ARG A 513 -20.39 12.63 -1.80
C ARG A 513 -19.46 13.78 -1.46
N GLN A 514 -18.77 14.30 -2.45
CA GLN A 514 -17.83 15.41 -2.29
C GLN A 514 -18.40 16.67 -2.91
N GLN A 515 -18.63 17.68 -2.09
CA GLN A 515 -19.09 18.96 -2.56
C GLN A 515 -17.96 19.68 -3.31
N TYR A 516 -18.27 20.22 -4.48
CA TYR A 516 -17.38 21.11 -5.21
C TYR A 516 -18.13 22.33 -5.74
N LEU A 517 -17.40 23.44 -5.87
CA LEU A 517 -17.92 24.65 -6.48
C LEU A 517 -17.68 24.59 -7.99
N ASN A 518 -18.67 24.98 -8.78
CA ASN A 518 -18.44 25.25 -10.20
C ASN A 518 -17.74 26.61 -10.33
N PRO A 519 -16.46 26.66 -10.72
CA PRO A 519 -15.71 27.91 -10.86
C PRO A 519 -16.28 28.84 -11.92
N SER A 520 -17.12 28.34 -12.83
CA SER A 520 -17.77 29.13 -13.88
C SER A 520 -19.10 29.76 -13.45
N ASP A 521 -19.60 29.46 -12.25
CA ASP A 521 -20.93 29.88 -11.82
C ASP A 521 -20.97 30.25 -10.32
N GLU A 522 -20.82 31.55 -10.03
CA GLU A 522 -20.87 32.10 -8.66
C GLU A 522 -22.21 31.83 -7.96
N LYS A 523 -23.30 31.80 -8.73
CA LYS A 523 -24.68 31.70 -8.22
C LYS A 523 -25.27 30.30 -8.34
N GLY A 524 -24.59 29.42 -9.07
CA GLY A 524 -25.02 28.06 -9.31
C GLY A 524 -25.17 27.25 -8.01
N PRO A 525 -26.05 26.23 -8.02
CA PRO A 525 -26.15 25.32 -6.91
C PRO A 525 -24.82 24.59 -6.70
N LEU A 526 -24.56 24.23 -5.45
CA LEU A 526 -23.43 23.38 -5.09
C LEU A 526 -23.55 22.05 -5.84
N ARG A 527 -22.45 21.58 -6.41
CA ARG A 527 -22.40 20.30 -7.11
C ARG A 527 -21.74 19.26 -6.23
N PHE A 528 -22.09 18.00 -6.47
CA PHE A 528 -21.55 16.87 -5.73
C PHE A 528 -20.93 15.86 -6.70
N ARG A 529 -19.79 15.31 -6.30
CA ARG A 529 -19.16 14.18 -6.97
C ARG A 529 -19.39 12.94 -6.12
N PRO A 530 -20.07 11.90 -6.64
CA PRO A 530 -20.20 10.63 -5.95
C PRO A 530 -18.89 9.83 -6.03
N CYS A 531 -18.50 9.21 -4.92
CA CYS A 531 -17.42 8.26 -4.82
C CYS A 531 -17.97 6.97 -4.20
N HIS A 532 -17.65 5.83 -4.80
CA HIS A 532 -18.09 4.50 -4.35
C HIS A 532 -16.89 3.72 -3.86
N PHE A 533 -16.99 3.14 -2.67
CA PHE A 533 -15.92 2.33 -2.10
C PHE A 533 -16.44 0.97 -1.64
N SER A 534 -15.67 -0.07 -1.94
CA SER A 534 -15.89 -1.41 -1.38
C SER A 534 -15.11 -1.55 -0.07
N LEU A 535 -15.74 -2.12 0.96
CA LEU A 535 -15.10 -2.48 2.23
C LEU A 535 -15.14 -3.99 2.48
N ALA A 536 -15.71 -4.74 1.54
CA ALA A 536 -16.04 -6.14 1.72
C ALA A 536 -14.82 -7.08 1.75
N ASP A 537 -13.69 -6.64 1.18
CA ASP A 537 -12.43 -7.39 1.14
C ASP A 537 -11.38 -6.86 2.13
N ALA A 538 -11.76 -5.91 3.00
CA ALA A 538 -10.87 -5.25 3.96
C ALA A 538 -10.68 -6.04 5.28
N LEU A 539 -11.57 -6.99 5.58
CA LEU A 539 -11.57 -7.79 6.81
C LEU A 539 -11.58 -6.95 8.10
N LEU A 540 -12.44 -5.92 8.14
CA LEU A 540 -12.52 -4.97 9.24
C LEU A 540 -13.68 -5.29 10.17
N GLY A 541 -13.36 -5.77 11.37
CA GLY A 541 -14.35 -5.89 12.44
C GLY A 541 -14.87 -4.51 12.87
N PRO A 542 -16.02 -4.44 13.58
CA PRO A 542 -16.73 -3.18 13.83
C PRO A 542 -15.89 -2.06 14.47
N GLN A 543 -15.10 -2.39 15.49
CA GLN A 543 -14.28 -1.40 16.20
C GLN A 543 -13.15 -0.86 15.29
N LEU A 544 -12.45 -1.75 14.59
CA LEU A 544 -11.37 -1.37 13.67
C LEU A 544 -11.90 -0.56 12.47
N LEU A 545 -13.10 -0.90 12.01
CA LEU A 545 -13.79 -0.16 10.97
C LEU A 545 -14.11 1.28 11.43
N VAL A 546 -14.63 1.44 12.65
CA VAL A 546 -14.88 2.77 13.23
C VAL A 546 -13.60 3.57 13.37
N ASP A 547 -12.52 2.94 13.82
CA ASP A 547 -11.22 3.59 13.96
C ASP A 547 -10.70 4.11 12.61
N GLY A 548 -10.78 3.26 11.58
CA GLY A 548 -10.45 3.63 10.21
C GLY A 548 -11.35 4.73 9.66
N PHE A 549 -12.65 4.66 9.95
CA PHE A 549 -13.64 5.65 9.52
C PHE A 549 -13.43 7.02 10.18
N LEU A 550 -13.15 7.05 11.49
CA LEU A 550 -12.82 8.30 12.18
C LEU A 550 -11.53 8.88 11.63
N ARG A 551 -10.52 8.02 11.38
CA ARG A 551 -9.26 8.40 10.74
C ARG A 551 -9.46 9.00 9.34
N TYR A 552 -10.34 8.39 8.55
CA TYR A 552 -10.77 8.85 7.24
C TYR A 552 -11.43 10.23 7.34
N CYS A 553 -12.37 10.40 8.29
CA CYS A 553 -13.04 11.68 8.53
C CYS A 553 -12.09 12.79 8.99
N GLN A 554 -10.89 12.47 9.50
CA GLN A 554 -9.90 13.50 9.83
C GLN A 554 -9.23 14.08 8.58
N SER A 555 -9.22 13.35 7.47
CA SER A 555 -8.67 13.80 6.19
C SER A 555 -9.75 14.44 5.33
N ILE A 556 -9.48 15.62 4.78
CA ILE A 556 -10.40 16.28 3.85
C ILE A 556 -10.19 15.79 2.41
N ILE A 557 -9.00 15.28 2.11
CA ILE A 557 -8.67 14.70 0.81
C ILE A 557 -9.30 13.31 0.73
N THR A 558 -9.82 12.98 -0.45
CA THR A 558 -10.29 11.63 -0.78
C THR A 558 -9.16 10.63 -0.61
N ASP A 559 -9.26 9.82 0.44
CA ASP A 559 -8.46 8.61 0.58
C ASP A 559 -9.04 7.53 -0.33
N ARG A 560 -8.75 7.61 -1.64
CA ARG A 560 -9.36 6.75 -2.67
C ARG A 560 -9.13 5.26 -2.40
N PHE A 561 -7.97 4.92 -1.86
CA PHE A 561 -7.57 3.54 -1.59
C PHE A 561 -7.86 3.10 -0.15
N LEU A 562 -8.48 3.97 0.66
CA LEU A 562 -8.86 3.71 2.04
C LEU A 562 -7.68 3.30 2.93
N PHE A 563 -6.51 3.93 2.76
CA PHE A 563 -5.34 3.71 3.63
C PHE A 563 -5.65 3.97 5.11
N SER A 564 -6.59 4.87 5.39
CA SER A 564 -7.09 5.17 6.73
C SER A 564 -7.71 3.95 7.41
N PHE A 565 -8.34 3.07 6.63
CA PHE A 565 -8.95 1.83 7.13
C PHE A 565 -7.92 0.70 7.30
N ALA A 566 -6.82 0.74 6.54
CA ALA A 566 -5.72 -0.21 6.64
C ALA A 566 -4.77 0.07 7.83
N ALA A 567 -4.87 1.26 8.44
CA ALA A 567 -4.00 1.69 9.54
C ALA A 567 -4.81 2.18 10.76
N ALA A 568 -5.17 1.27 11.65
CA ALA A 568 -5.92 1.57 12.88
C ALA A 568 -4.97 1.79 14.08
N PRO A 569 -5.34 2.63 15.07
CA PRO A 569 -4.60 2.73 16.34
C PRO A 569 -4.50 1.36 17.06
N SER A 570 -3.34 1.02 17.62
CA SER A 570 -3.14 -0.28 18.30
C SER A 570 -3.77 -0.38 19.69
N SER A 571 -4.17 0.74 20.30
CA SER A 571 -4.95 0.73 21.52
C SER A 571 -5.89 1.93 21.65
N VAL A 572 -6.98 1.69 22.38
CA VAL A 572 -8.02 2.67 22.70
C VAL A 572 -7.53 3.70 23.73
N LYS A 573 -6.60 3.33 24.61
CA LYS A 573 -6.06 4.14 25.72
C LYS A 573 -4.76 4.89 25.41
N ALA A 574 -4.39 5.05 24.15
CA ALA A 574 -3.17 5.77 23.82
C ALA A 574 -3.37 7.29 23.97
N ASP A 575 -3.45 7.72 25.24
CA ASP A 575 -3.76 9.05 25.75
C ASP A 575 -2.53 10.01 25.75
N ASP A 576 -1.60 9.83 24.80
CA ASP A 576 -0.41 10.67 24.72
C ASP A 576 -0.24 11.23 23.29
N GLY A 577 -1.22 11.99 22.79
CA GLY A 577 -1.09 13.05 21.75
C GLY A 577 -0.11 12.89 20.57
N GLN A 578 0.30 11.68 20.18
CA GLN A 578 1.52 11.47 19.40
C GLN A 578 1.47 10.07 18.78
N PHE A 579 0.81 9.90 17.63
CA PHE A 579 0.72 8.67 16.84
C PHE A 579 0.96 7.39 17.66
N SER A 580 -0.09 6.93 18.35
CA SER A 580 -0.12 5.59 18.91
C SER A 580 0.29 4.58 17.84
N GLY A 581 1.05 3.56 18.21
CA GLY A 581 1.50 2.58 17.23
C GLY A 581 0.31 2.03 16.43
N LEU A 582 0.53 1.73 15.16
CA LEU A 582 -0.58 1.43 14.24
C LEU A 582 -0.66 -0.06 14.01
N THR A 583 -1.84 -0.63 14.21
CA THR A 583 -2.17 -1.97 13.76
C THR A 583 -2.39 -1.94 12.25
N ILE A 584 -1.55 -2.67 11.52
CA ILE A 584 -1.60 -2.75 10.06
C ILE A 584 -2.55 -3.85 9.58
N LYS A 585 -3.45 -3.48 8.67
CA LYS A 585 -4.46 -4.33 8.04
C LYS A 585 -4.28 -4.31 6.52
N PRO A 586 -4.87 -5.28 5.79
CA PRO A 586 -4.89 -5.24 4.34
C PRO A 586 -5.46 -3.90 3.84
N ILE A 587 -4.87 -3.37 2.79
CA ILE A 587 -5.50 -2.29 2.02
C ILE A 587 -6.68 -2.93 1.26
N PRO A 588 -7.87 -2.31 1.23
CA PRO A 588 -9.00 -2.82 0.45
C PRO A 588 -8.63 -2.99 -1.03
N ALA A 589 -8.48 -4.23 -1.47
CA ALA A 589 -7.83 -4.56 -2.74
C ALA A 589 -8.72 -4.22 -3.94
N GLU A 590 -10.04 -4.35 -3.79
CA GLU A 590 -11.01 -4.00 -4.84
C GLU A 590 -10.90 -2.52 -5.25
N ASN A 591 -10.70 -1.61 -4.29
CA ASN A 591 -10.50 -0.18 -4.61
C ASN A 591 -9.16 0.09 -5.33
N CYS A 592 -8.17 -0.78 -5.14
CA CYS A 592 -6.88 -0.72 -5.85
C CYS A 592 -6.94 -1.38 -7.23
N ALA A 593 -7.82 -2.36 -7.41
CA ALA A 593 -7.99 -3.09 -8.68
C ALA A 593 -8.66 -2.23 -9.76
N ILE A 594 -9.57 -1.34 -9.37
CA ILE A 594 -10.28 -0.47 -10.32
C ILE A 594 -9.46 0.80 -10.57
N PRO A 595 -9.03 1.06 -11.83
CA PRO A 595 -8.29 2.27 -12.16
C PRO A 595 -9.13 3.53 -11.91
N GLU A 596 -8.49 4.70 -11.82
CA GLU A 596 -9.21 5.97 -11.58
C GLU A 596 -10.13 6.34 -12.75
N SER A 597 -9.62 6.18 -13.97
CA SER A 597 -10.35 6.44 -15.20
C SER A 597 -9.85 5.54 -16.32
N ALA A 598 -10.69 5.33 -17.33
CA ALA A 598 -10.31 4.66 -18.56
C ALA A 598 -10.78 5.46 -19.77
N PRO A 599 -10.05 5.41 -20.89
CA PRO A 599 -10.59 5.86 -22.17
C PRO A 599 -11.68 4.90 -22.64
N ILE A 600 -12.74 5.46 -23.21
CA ILE A 600 -13.82 4.74 -23.89
C ILE A 600 -14.05 5.37 -25.26
N SER A 601 -14.36 4.54 -26.24
CA SER A 601 -14.77 5.00 -27.57
C SER A 601 -16.24 5.40 -27.54
N ASP A 602 -16.56 6.66 -27.85
CA ASP A 602 -17.97 7.04 -28.07
C ASP A 602 -18.47 6.52 -29.43
N ALA A 603 -19.79 6.59 -29.68
CA ALA A 603 -20.43 6.17 -30.92
C ALA A 603 -19.87 6.88 -32.17
N ASP A 604 -19.33 8.09 -31.98
CA ASP A 604 -18.69 8.90 -33.03
C ASP A 604 -17.19 8.60 -33.20
N GLY A 605 -16.61 7.70 -32.40
CA GLY A 605 -15.19 7.33 -32.44
C GLY A 605 -14.25 8.30 -31.72
N GLU A 606 -14.78 9.31 -31.03
CA GLU A 606 -14.01 10.21 -30.16
C GLU A 606 -13.69 9.52 -28.83
N GLU A 607 -12.45 9.66 -28.37
CA GLU A 607 -11.98 9.06 -27.12
C GLU A 607 -12.41 9.93 -25.93
N GLN A 608 -13.34 9.41 -25.12
CA GLN A 608 -13.78 10.05 -23.89
C GLN A 608 -13.16 9.33 -22.69
N ARG A 609 -12.61 10.07 -21.71
CA ARG A 609 -12.23 9.48 -20.42
C ARG A 609 -13.43 9.48 -19.47
N VAL A 610 -13.67 8.33 -18.84
CA VAL A 610 -14.71 8.17 -17.82
C VAL A 610 -14.10 7.78 -16.48
N ASP A 611 -14.67 8.33 -15.41
CA ASP A 611 -14.36 7.95 -14.04
C ASP A 611 -14.84 6.51 -13.77
N LEU A 612 -13.99 5.74 -13.11
CA LEU A 612 -14.27 4.37 -12.70
C LEU A 612 -14.23 4.24 -11.19
N TRP A 613 -15.17 3.46 -10.67
CA TRP A 613 -15.34 3.16 -9.26
C TRP A 613 -15.75 1.68 -9.11
N PRO A 614 -15.49 1.06 -7.95
CA PRO A 614 -16.05 -0.26 -7.63
C PRO A 614 -17.56 -0.33 -7.89
N SER A 615 -18.01 -1.47 -8.42
CA SER A 615 -19.44 -1.68 -8.69
C SER A 615 -20.23 -1.81 -7.39
N LEU A 616 -21.50 -1.39 -7.42
CA LEU A 616 -22.44 -1.71 -6.35
C LEU A 616 -22.72 -3.22 -6.36
N HIS A 617 -22.16 -3.95 -5.40
CA HIS A 617 -22.48 -5.35 -5.15
C HIS A 617 -23.93 -5.46 -4.63
N PRO A 618 -24.60 -6.60 -4.84
CA PRO A 618 -25.82 -6.92 -4.11
C PRO A 618 -25.63 -6.71 -2.61
N LEU A 619 -26.44 -5.83 -2.05
CA LEU A 619 -26.42 -5.53 -0.63
C LEU A 619 -27.26 -6.61 0.06
N GLU A 620 -26.61 -7.41 0.90
CA GLU A 620 -27.26 -8.57 1.52
C GLU A 620 -27.93 -8.16 2.84
N PRO A 621 -29.08 -8.75 3.19
CA PRO A 621 -29.75 -8.48 4.47
C PRO A 621 -28.83 -8.67 5.68
N GLY A 622 -28.92 -7.78 6.65
CA GLY A 622 -28.09 -7.77 7.87
C GLY A 622 -26.74 -7.07 7.71
N SER A 623 -26.32 -6.76 6.49
CA SER A 623 -25.11 -5.96 6.24
C SER A 623 -25.34 -4.46 6.49
N TRP A 624 -24.24 -3.72 6.41
CA TRP A 624 -24.17 -2.30 6.71
C TRP A 624 -23.50 -1.50 5.59
N ILE A 625 -23.89 -0.22 5.52
CA ILE A 625 -23.38 0.76 4.56
C ILE A 625 -23.07 2.05 5.31
N ILE A 626 -22.01 2.74 4.89
CA ILE A 626 -21.66 4.07 5.39
C ILE A 626 -21.99 5.11 4.32
N LEU A 627 -22.78 6.12 4.68
CA LEU A 627 -22.96 7.32 3.87
C LEU A 627 -22.13 8.45 4.46
N VAL A 628 -21.39 9.16 3.59
CA VAL A 628 -20.59 10.32 3.97
C VAL A 628 -20.87 11.46 3.00
N SER A 629 -20.95 12.66 3.55
CA SER A 629 -21.11 13.92 2.84
C SER A 629 -20.01 14.87 3.28
N HIS A 630 -19.02 15.06 2.41
CA HIS A 630 -17.97 16.08 2.59
C HIS A 630 -18.48 17.38 1.97
N GLU A 631 -18.69 18.37 2.82
CA GLU A 631 -19.27 19.66 2.50
C GLU A 631 -18.25 20.77 2.74
N TRP A 632 -18.33 21.85 1.98
CA TRP A 632 -17.49 23.03 2.11
C TRP A 632 -18.35 24.27 2.32
N PHE A 633 -18.26 24.85 3.51
CA PHE A 633 -18.93 26.10 3.81
C PHE A 633 -18.10 27.27 3.31
N THR A 634 -18.60 27.92 2.27
CA THR A 634 -18.01 29.14 1.69
C THR A 634 -18.97 30.31 1.84
N ASN A 635 -18.45 31.46 2.27
CA ASN A 635 -19.20 32.71 2.27
C ASN A 635 -19.22 33.32 0.84
N LYS A 636 -20.10 34.31 0.61
CA LYS A 636 -20.25 34.95 -0.71
C LYS A 636 -18.95 35.59 -1.23
N LEU A 637 -18.12 36.16 -0.34
CA LEU A 637 -16.86 36.78 -0.72
C LEU A 637 -15.82 35.73 -1.15
N GLN A 638 -15.73 34.62 -0.42
CA GLN A 638 -14.90 33.47 -0.77
C GLN A 638 -15.30 32.89 -2.13
N ARG A 639 -16.60 32.67 -2.39
CA ARG A 639 -17.07 32.18 -3.70
C ARG A 639 -16.69 33.12 -4.84
N ARG A 640 -16.84 34.43 -4.66
CA ARG A 640 -16.40 35.44 -5.64
C ARG A 640 -14.91 35.38 -5.90
N ASN A 641 -14.11 35.26 -4.85
CA ASN A 641 -12.67 35.16 -4.97
C ASN A 641 -12.28 33.87 -5.71
N ILE A 642 -12.92 32.74 -5.39
CA ILE A 642 -12.70 31.46 -6.06
C ILE A 642 -13.01 31.57 -7.56
N VAL A 643 -14.19 32.07 -7.92
CA VAL A 643 -14.59 32.25 -9.34
C VAL A 643 -13.66 33.22 -10.07
N SER A 644 -13.29 34.33 -9.42
CA SER A 644 -12.37 35.32 -9.97
C SER A 644 -10.98 34.74 -10.22
N LEU A 645 -10.43 33.97 -9.27
CA LEU A 645 -9.13 33.32 -9.41
C LEU A 645 -9.16 32.25 -10.51
N ALA A 646 -10.20 31.41 -10.51
CA ALA A 646 -10.38 30.40 -11.55
C ALA A 646 -10.54 31.00 -12.95
N SER A 647 -11.25 32.14 -13.09
CA SER A 647 -11.37 32.86 -14.37
C SER A 647 -10.04 33.43 -14.88
N LYS A 648 -9.06 33.61 -14.00
CA LYS A 648 -7.70 34.04 -14.32
C LYS A 648 -6.75 32.86 -14.55
N GLY A 649 -7.25 31.63 -14.57
CA GLY A 649 -6.45 30.42 -14.70
C GLY A 649 -5.53 30.15 -13.50
N SER A 650 -5.80 30.78 -12.35
CA SER A 650 -5.02 30.60 -11.12
C SER A 650 -5.86 29.92 -10.05
N LEU A 651 -5.33 28.83 -9.48
CA LEU A 651 -5.92 28.13 -8.34
C LEU A 651 -5.07 28.29 -7.06
N TYR A 652 -3.94 29.00 -7.15
CA TYR A 652 -3.07 29.26 -6.01
C TYR A 652 -3.72 30.27 -5.05
N GLY A 653 -3.72 29.92 -3.76
CA GLY A 653 -4.28 30.78 -2.70
C GLY A 653 -5.80 30.72 -2.56
N MET A 654 -6.46 29.71 -3.14
CA MET A 654 -7.88 29.48 -2.89
C MET A 654 -8.06 29.00 -1.44
N ASP A 655 -8.82 29.75 -0.66
CA ASP A 655 -9.41 29.27 0.58
C ASP A 655 -10.68 28.47 0.20
N PRO A 656 -10.64 27.13 0.22
CA PRO A 656 -11.78 26.28 -0.18
C PRO A 656 -13.00 26.44 0.74
N GLY A 657 -12.87 27.22 1.82
CA GLY A 657 -13.88 27.39 2.84
C GLY A 657 -13.65 26.42 4.00
N LEU A 658 -14.63 26.38 4.90
CA LEU A 658 -14.58 25.51 6.07
C LEU A 658 -15.14 24.14 5.73
N PRO A 659 -14.37 23.07 5.89
CA PRO A 659 -14.83 21.72 5.61
C PRO A 659 -15.85 21.28 6.68
N PHE A 660 -16.77 20.40 6.32
CA PHE A 660 -17.69 19.71 7.23
C PHE A 660 -17.95 18.30 6.72
N SER A 661 -17.94 17.31 7.62
CA SER A 661 -18.27 15.93 7.30
C SER A 661 -19.57 15.52 7.99
N ARG A 662 -20.53 15.03 7.20
CA ARG A 662 -21.78 14.47 7.72
C ARG A 662 -21.89 13.02 7.33
N TYR A 663 -22.35 12.15 8.22
CA TYR A 663 -22.38 10.72 7.93
C TYR A 663 -23.59 9.99 8.53
N ALA A 664 -23.88 8.80 8.02
CA ALA A 664 -24.84 7.88 8.63
C ALA A 664 -24.45 6.43 8.36
N PHE A 665 -24.74 5.57 9.33
CA PHE A 665 -24.69 4.12 9.21
C PHE A 665 -26.09 3.60 8.89
N LEU A 666 -26.17 2.76 7.85
CA LEU A 666 -27.40 2.18 7.35
C LEU A 666 -27.32 0.66 7.46
N ARG A 667 -28.43 0.04 7.84
CA ARG A 667 -28.60 -1.41 7.87
C ARG A 667 -29.49 -1.86 6.72
N VAL A 668 -29.06 -2.91 6.03
CA VAL A 668 -29.81 -3.56 4.96
C VAL A 668 -30.84 -4.50 5.58
N LYS A 669 -32.13 -4.25 5.32
CA LYS A 669 -33.25 -5.07 5.80
C LYS A 669 -33.63 -6.13 4.78
N GLU A 670 -33.72 -5.73 3.52
CA GLU A 670 -34.04 -6.59 2.40
C GLU A 670 -32.94 -6.49 1.35
N ARG A 671 -32.76 -7.56 0.58
CA ARG A 671 -31.70 -7.65 -0.41
C ARG A 671 -31.88 -6.55 -1.46
N VAL A 672 -30.85 -5.74 -1.68
CA VAL A 672 -30.87 -4.65 -2.68
C VAL A 672 -29.97 -5.03 -3.84
N GLU A 673 -30.58 -5.18 -5.01
CA GLU A 673 -29.88 -5.41 -6.29
C GLU A 673 -30.26 -4.32 -7.27
N LEU A 674 -29.27 -3.82 -8.02
CA LEU A 674 -29.54 -2.84 -9.07
C LEU A 674 -30.34 -3.51 -10.21
N PRO A 675 -31.48 -2.92 -10.62
CA PRO A 675 -32.26 -3.44 -11.73
C PRO A 675 -31.49 -3.28 -13.05
N ASP A 676 -31.78 -4.13 -14.03
CA ASP A 676 -31.28 -3.98 -15.40
C ASP A 676 -32.14 -3.02 -16.26
N GLY A 677 -32.95 -2.17 -15.60
CA GLY A 677 -33.95 -1.27 -16.20
C GLY A 677 -33.62 0.22 -16.08
N PRO A 678 -34.60 1.13 -16.30
CA PRO A 678 -34.41 2.58 -16.25
C PRO A 678 -34.05 3.06 -14.83
N GLU A 679 -33.31 4.17 -14.75
CA GLU A 679 -32.81 4.75 -13.48
C GLU A 679 -33.93 5.03 -12.46
N ASP A 680 -35.12 5.43 -12.89
CA ASP A 680 -36.23 5.76 -11.99
C ASP A 680 -36.70 4.58 -11.12
N ALA A 681 -36.37 3.34 -11.49
CA ALA A 681 -36.70 2.16 -10.71
C ALA A 681 -35.84 2.01 -9.43
N VAL A 682 -34.69 2.69 -9.34
CA VAL A 682 -33.75 2.54 -8.21
C VAL A 682 -34.15 3.35 -6.98
N ASP A 683 -34.97 4.39 -7.15
CA ASP A 683 -35.42 5.27 -6.05
C ASP A 683 -36.20 4.53 -4.97
N ALA A 684 -36.95 3.50 -5.38
CA ALA A 684 -37.73 2.66 -4.48
C ALA A 684 -36.83 1.83 -3.54
N LEU A 685 -35.57 1.57 -3.91
CA LEU A 685 -34.62 0.80 -3.12
C LEU A 685 -34.08 1.60 -1.91
N ALA A 686 -34.25 2.93 -1.90
CA ALA A 686 -33.91 3.77 -0.75
C ALA A 686 -35.01 3.83 0.33
N ALA A 687 -36.10 3.08 0.14
CA ALA A 687 -37.24 3.10 1.03
C ALA A 687 -36.96 2.35 2.35
N PRO A 688 -37.67 2.66 3.46
CA PRO A 688 -37.44 2.08 4.78
C PRO A 688 -37.56 0.55 4.85
N GLU A 689 -38.28 -0.04 3.89
CA GLU A 689 -38.47 -1.49 3.76
C GLU A 689 -37.16 -2.19 3.39
N TYR A 690 -36.31 -1.54 2.59
CA TYR A 690 -35.03 -2.08 2.14
C TYR A 690 -33.87 -1.64 3.03
N LEU A 691 -33.84 -0.36 3.41
CA LEU A 691 -32.72 0.26 4.09
C LEU A 691 -33.18 1.08 5.30
N GLU A 692 -32.64 0.72 6.45
CA GLU A 692 -32.85 1.42 7.73
C GLU A 692 -31.68 2.35 8.02
N ILE A 693 -31.98 3.60 8.35
CA ILE A 693 -31.00 4.56 8.80
C ILE A 693 -30.92 4.44 10.31
N VAL A 694 -29.81 3.88 10.81
CA VAL A 694 -29.65 3.54 12.21
C VAL A 694 -29.11 4.73 13.00
N GLY A 695 -28.13 5.47 12.47
CA GLY A 695 -27.58 6.64 13.14
C GLY A 695 -26.08 6.83 12.92
N GLY A 696 -25.37 7.18 13.98
CA GLY A 696 -23.93 7.44 13.98
C GLY A 696 -23.10 6.23 14.41
N VAL A 697 -21.83 6.50 14.73
CA VAL A 697 -20.85 5.49 15.14
C VAL A 697 -21.30 4.70 16.37
N LYS A 698 -21.91 5.38 17.36
CA LYS A 698 -22.32 4.75 18.62
C LYS A 698 -23.48 3.79 18.42
N GLU A 699 -24.47 4.17 17.63
CA GLU A 699 -25.61 3.32 17.32
C GLU A 699 -25.17 2.09 16.53
N PHE A 700 -24.26 2.26 15.56
CA PHE A 700 -23.64 1.15 14.84
C PHE A 700 -22.91 0.17 15.78
N LEU A 701 -22.05 0.67 16.68
CA LEU A 701 -21.30 -0.19 17.60
C LEU A 701 -22.20 -0.90 18.61
N ARG A 702 -23.27 -0.27 19.10
CA ARG A 702 -24.24 -0.95 20.00
C ARG A 702 -24.90 -2.15 19.35
N GLU A 703 -25.12 -2.14 18.04
CA GLU A 703 -25.73 -3.26 17.32
C GLU A 703 -24.72 -4.31 16.84
N THR A 704 -23.47 -3.91 16.57
CA THR A 704 -22.48 -4.79 15.93
C THR A 704 -21.36 -5.26 16.85
N ALA A 705 -21.14 -4.58 17.98
CA ALA A 705 -20.12 -4.91 18.97
C ALA A 705 -20.76 -5.01 20.37
N PRO A 706 -21.07 -6.22 20.87
CA PRO A 706 -21.76 -6.40 22.16
C PRO A 706 -20.97 -5.88 23.37
N THR A 707 -19.67 -5.66 23.20
CA THR A 707 -18.78 -5.03 24.19
C THR A 707 -17.91 -4.00 23.49
N PHE A 708 -18.18 -2.70 23.72
CA PHE A 708 -17.30 -1.61 23.33
C PHE A 708 -17.32 -0.51 24.40
N ASP A 709 -16.25 0.28 24.47
CA ASP A 709 -16.11 1.38 25.41
C ASP A 709 -16.74 2.66 24.82
N GLU A 710 -17.95 2.99 25.26
CA GLU A 710 -18.66 4.17 24.76
C GLU A 710 -17.95 5.48 25.12
N GLU A 711 -17.33 5.56 26.31
CA GLU A 711 -16.62 6.77 26.75
C GLU A 711 -15.39 7.02 25.91
N ALA A 712 -14.67 5.96 25.54
CA ALA A 712 -13.50 6.09 24.66
C ALA A 712 -13.87 6.53 23.23
N ILE A 713 -15.02 6.10 22.72
CA ILE A 713 -15.53 6.57 21.42
C ILE A 713 -15.91 8.06 21.49
N ASP A 714 -16.56 8.48 22.57
CA ASP A 714 -16.88 9.89 22.79
C ASP A 714 -15.61 10.75 22.90
N ALA A 715 -14.58 10.27 23.61
CA ALA A 715 -13.28 10.93 23.68
C ALA A 715 -12.65 11.11 22.29
N ARG A 716 -12.66 10.07 21.44
CA ARG A 716 -12.12 10.14 20.07
C ARG A 716 -12.87 11.10 19.17
N LEU A 717 -14.20 11.18 19.29
CA LEU A 717 -14.99 12.15 18.55
C LEU A 717 -14.64 13.59 18.96
N VAL A 718 -14.43 13.82 20.27
CA VAL A 718 -13.99 15.12 20.80
C VAL A 718 -12.56 15.47 20.36
N GLU A 719 -11.64 14.50 20.37
CA GLU A 719 -10.28 14.66 19.85
C GLU A 719 -10.27 15.03 18.37
N LEU A 720 -11.07 14.34 17.56
CA LEU A 720 -11.24 14.64 16.14
C LEU A 720 -11.77 16.06 15.93
N GLU A 721 -12.82 16.45 16.67
CA GLU A 721 -13.34 17.81 16.57
C GLU A 721 -12.31 18.86 17.03
N SER A 722 -11.49 18.54 18.03
CA SER A 722 -10.41 19.41 18.52
C SER A 722 -9.30 19.55 17.48
N ALA A 723 -8.86 18.46 16.85
CA ALA A 723 -7.87 18.47 15.77
C ALA A 723 -8.34 19.36 14.61
N TRP A 724 -9.61 19.28 14.22
CA TRP A 724 -10.19 20.18 13.21
C TRP A 724 -10.23 21.64 13.68
N ARG A 725 -10.50 21.91 14.96
CA ARG A 725 -10.45 23.29 15.48
C ARG A 725 -9.04 23.87 15.46
N GLU A 726 -8.04 23.04 15.72
CA GLU A 726 -6.62 23.43 15.66
C GLU A 726 -6.16 23.71 14.23
N GLU A 727 -6.59 22.88 13.27
CA GLU A 727 -6.23 23.03 11.86
C GLU A 727 -7.00 24.19 11.18
N TRP A 728 -8.23 24.51 11.63
CA TRP A 728 -9.03 25.67 11.17
C TRP A 728 -9.38 26.66 12.29
N PRO A 729 -8.39 27.38 12.88
CA PRO A 729 -8.57 28.21 14.07
C PRO A 729 -9.42 29.47 13.83
N VAL A 730 -9.62 29.86 12.56
CA VAL A 730 -10.40 31.04 12.16
C VAL A 730 -11.90 30.82 12.39
N TYR A 731 -12.36 29.58 12.56
CA TYR A 731 -13.77 29.27 12.80
C TYR A 731 -14.21 29.57 14.24
N ARG A 732 -15.13 30.52 14.41
CA ARG A 732 -15.80 30.84 15.70
C ARG A 732 -17.24 30.32 15.80
N GLY A 733 -17.68 29.48 14.88
CA GLY A 733 -19.06 28.99 14.86
C GLY A 733 -19.32 27.84 15.85
N ARG A 734 -20.62 27.62 16.15
CA ARG A 734 -21.09 26.54 17.04
C ARG A 734 -21.36 25.22 16.31
N ARG A 735 -21.25 25.13 14.98
CA ARG A 735 -21.50 23.86 14.29
C ARG A 735 -20.31 22.92 14.51
N SER A 736 -20.60 21.66 14.79
CA SER A 736 -19.56 20.63 14.81
C SER A 736 -19.08 20.37 13.38
N PHE A 737 -17.78 20.11 13.24
CA PHE A 737 -17.16 19.72 11.97
C PHE A 737 -17.60 18.32 11.52
N LEU A 738 -18.05 17.48 12.47
CA LEU A 738 -18.52 16.13 12.23
C LEU A 738 -19.94 15.99 12.76
N SER A 739 -20.89 15.52 11.95
CA SER A 739 -22.28 15.34 12.41
C SER A 739 -22.99 14.16 11.75
N VAL A 740 -24.04 13.66 12.41
CA VAL A 740 -24.86 12.58 11.85
C VAL A 740 -25.92 13.15 10.90
N LEU A 741 -26.13 12.51 9.76
CA LEU A 741 -27.20 12.84 8.81
C LEU A 741 -28.55 12.47 9.42
N ASN A 742 -29.52 13.37 9.29
CA ASN A 742 -30.91 13.02 9.61
C ASN A 742 -31.48 12.08 8.54
N GLU A 743 -32.58 11.39 8.87
CA GLU A 743 -33.16 10.37 8.01
C GLU A 743 -33.48 10.88 6.61
N GLN A 744 -34.17 12.02 6.51
CA GLN A 744 -34.56 12.61 5.22
C GLN A 744 -33.34 12.92 4.33
N THR A 745 -32.28 13.50 4.91
CA THR A 745 -31.07 13.84 4.17
C THR A 745 -30.31 12.57 3.75
N ALA A 746 -30.18 11.59 4.65
CA ALA A 746 -29.51 10.33 4.35
C ALA A 746 -30.22 9.56 3.22
N ARG A 747 -31.57 9.51 3.22
CA ARG A 747 -32.33 8.90 2.10
C ARG A 747 -32.13 9.65 0.78
N SER A 748 -32.09 10.98 0.82
CA SER A 748 -31.82 11.77 -0.39
C SER A 748 -30.43 11.46 -0.96
N VAL A 749 -29.41 11.45 -0.10
CA VAL A 749 -28.03 11.12 -0.48
C VAL A 749 -27.96 9.73 -1.09
N LEU A 750 -28.60 8.75 -0.44
CA LEU A 750 -28.62 7.37 -0.90
C LEU A 750 -29.27 7.23 -2.29
N LYS A 751 -30.38 7.92 -2.55
CA LYS A 751 -31.02 7.91 -3.88
C LYS A 751 -30.07 8.40 -4.97
N ASP A 752 -29.32 9.47 -4.69
CA ASP A 752 -28.32 9.99 -5.63
C ASP A 752 -27.26 8.93 -5.94
N PHE A 753 -26.79 8.20 -4.92
CA PHE A 753 -25.82 7.10 -5.11
C PHE A 753 -26.39 5.91 -5.86
N LEU A 754 -27.62 5.49 -5.59
CA LEU A 754 -28.24 4.37 -6.28
C LEU A 754 -28.45 4.65 -7.77
N ARG A 755 -28.81 5.89 -8.12
CA ARG A 755 -28.86 6.35 -9.53
C ARG A 755 -27.47 6.38 -10.15
N ASP A 756 -26.50 6.98 -9.47
CA ASP A 756 -25.13 7.06 -9.99
C ASP A 756 -24.46 5.68 -10.12
N ALA A 757 -24.81 4.70 -9.28
CA ALA A 757 -24.30 3.33 -9.38
C ALA A 757 -24.68 2.66 -10.72
N MET A 758 -25.83 3.02 -11.32
CA MET A 758 -26.18 2.58 -12.68
C MET A 758 -25.22 3.13 -13.72
N ARG A 759 -24.82 4.39 -13.58
CA ARG A 759 -23.83 5.05 -14.43
C ARG A 759 -22.44 4.44 -14.24
N VAL A 760 -22.00 4.21 -12.99
CA VAL A 760 -20.73 3.52 -12.68
C VAL A 760 -20.69 2.14 -13.34
N ARG A 761 -21.77 1.37 -13.22
CA ARG A 761 -21.90 0.06 -13.89
C ARG A 761 -21.81 0.18 -15.42
N GLY A 762 -22.38 1.22 -16.00
CA GLY A 762 -22.25 1.53 -17.44
C GLY A 762 -20.81 1.85 -17.85
N ASN A 763 -20.14 2.74 -17.11
CA ASN A 763 -18.73 3.10 -17.36
C ASN A 763 -17.80 1.89 -17.26
N LEU A 764 -17.98 1.05 -16.23
CA LEU A 764 -17.21 -0.19 -16.06
C LEU A 764 -17.40 -1.14 -17.25
N LYS A 765 -18.64 -1.34 -17.71
CA LYS A 765 -18.91 -2.19 -18.88
C LYS A 765 -18.21 -1.67 -20.13
N ALA A 766 -18.31 -0.35 -20.39
CA ALA A 766 -17.67 0.27 -21.54
C ALA A 766 -16.14 0.12 -21.48
N ALA A 767 -15.52 0.44 -20.33
CA ALA A 767 -14.08 0.29 -20.15
C ALA A 767 -13.61 -1.17 -20.27
N MET A 768 -14.36 -2.14 -19.73
CA MET A 768 -14.02 -3.57 -19.80
C MET A 768 -14.08 -4.17 -21.22
N LEU A 769 -14.76 -3.50 -22.16
CA LEU A 769 -14.79 -3.92 -23.56
C LEU A 769 -13.50 -3.54 -24.30
N GLU A 770 -12.79 -2.51 -23.84
CA GLU A 770 -11.55 -2.00 -24.45
C GLU A 770 -10.29 -2.71 -23.91
N VAL A 771 -10.39 -3.45 -22.79
CA VAL A 771 -9.27 -4.19 -22.18
C VAL A 771 -9.36 -5.71 -22.43
N PRO A 772 -8.20 -6.43 -22.44
CA PRO A 772 -8.16 -7.88 -22.59
C PRO A 772 -9.03 -8.62 -21.55
N GLU A 773 -9.57 -9.79 -21.92
CA GLU A 773 -10.45 -10.56 -21.04
C GLU A 773 -9.82 -10.92 -19.68
N GLU A 774 -8.50 -11.17 -19.68
CA GLU A 774 -7.72 -11.52 -18.49
C GLU A 774 -7.55 -10.35 -17.50
N GLU A 775 -7.77 -9.11 -17.96
CA GLU A 775 -7.63 -7.87 -17.18
C GLU A 775 -8.98 -7.29 -16.76
N ARG A 776 -10.10 -7.97 -17.07
CA ARG A 776 -11.44 -7.51 -16.72
C ARG A 776 -11.72 -7.68 -15.22
N TRP A 777 -12.20 -6.62 -14.60
CA TRP A 777 -12.44 -6.57 -13.16
C TRP A 777 -13.74 -7.24 -12.71
N TYR A 778 -14.81 -7.12 -13.52
CA TYR A 778 -16.15 -7.64 -13.23
C TYR A 778 -16.73 -8.34 -14.48
N PRO A 779 -16.18 -9.50 -14.87
CA PRO A 779 -16.61 -10.20 -16.09
C PRO A 779 -18.10 -10.56 -16.08
N GLU A 780 -18.71 -10.72 -14.92
CA GLU A 780 -20.14 -10.98 -14.72
C GLU A 780 -21.06 -9.83 -15.16
N LEU A 781 -20.54 -8.60 -15.28
CA LEU A 781 -21.31 -7.45 -15.79
C LEU A 781 -21.46 -7.48 -17.32
N LEU A 782 -20.61 -8.23 -18.02
CA LEU A 782 -20.65 -8.36 -19.47
C LEU A 782 -21.64 -9.47 -19.88
N PRO A 783 -22.34 -9.32 -21.02
CA PRO A 783 -23.20 -10.38 -21.54
C PRO A 783 -22.33 -11.62 -21.83
N GLY A 784 -22.60 -12.72 -21.12
CA GLY A 784 -21.81 -13.95 -21.26
C GLY A 784 -21.81 -14.47 -22.71
N PRO A 785 -20.76 -15.20 -23.14
CA PRO A 785 -20.79 -15.88 -24.44
C PRO A 785 -22.01 -16.80 -24.48
N PRO A 786 -22.72 -16.91 -25.62
CA PRO A 786 -23.93 -17.71 -25.71
C PRO A 786 -23.61 -19.13 -25.25
N ARG A 787 -24.16 -19.52 -24.08
CA ARG A 787 -24.06 -20.87 -23.56
C ARG A 787 -24.55 -21.79 -24.67
N SER A 788 -23.62 -22.50 -25.30
CA SER A 788 -23.96 -23.53 -26.28
C SER A 788 -24.95 -24.47 -25.60
N PRO A 789 -26.14 -24.72 -26.16
CA PRO A 789 -27.11 -25.59 -25.52
C PRO A 789 -26.46 -26.95 -25.27
N PRO A 790 -26.72 -27.60 -24.13
CA PRO A 790 -26.06 -28.85 -23.78
C PRO A 790 -26.31 -29.85 -24.90
N ARG A 791 -25.24 -30.23 -25.62
CA ARG A 791 -25.27 -31.31 -26.60
C ARG A 791 -25.82 -32.54 -25.87
N LYS A 792 -27.06 -32.92 -26.19
CA LYS A 792 -27.64 -34.20 -25.77
C LYS A 792 -26.63 -35.29 -26.12
N ARG A 793 -26.02 -35.88 -25.10
CA ARG A 793 -25.20 -37.08 -25.25
C ARG A 793 -26.10 -38.15 -25.88
N ARG A 794 -25.90 -38.38 -27.18
CA ARG A 794 -26.47 -39.51 -27.88
C ARG A 794 -25.75 -40.74 -27.34
N ARG A 795 -26.51 -41.59 -26.65
CA ARG A 795 -26.10 -42.93 -26.23
C ARG A 795 -25.61 -43.66 -27.48
N VAL A 796 -24.32 -44.01 -27.52
CA VAL A 796 -23.77 -44.95 -28.50
C VAL A 796 -23.22 -46.11 -27.71
N ASP A 797 -23.77 -47.28 -27.99
CA ASP A 797 -23.46 -48.54 -27.36
C ASP A 797 -22.01 -48.96 -27.61
N SER A 798 -21.46 -49.60 -26.58
CA SER A 798 -20.17 -50.27 -26.54
C SER A 798 -20.11 -51.47 -27.49
N SER A 799 -19.22 -51.42 -28.49
CA SER A 799 -18.52 -52.60 -29.00
C SER A 799 -17.32 -52.22 -29.89
N ALA A 800 -16.27 -53.04 -29.79
CA ALA A 800 -15.08 -53.16 -30.63
C ALA A 800 -13.76 -52.51 -30.12
N GLU A 801 -12.77 -53.39 -30.09
CA GLU A 801 -11.39 -53.34 -29.59
C GLU A 801 -10.38 -52.73 -30.62
N PRO A 802 -9.06 -52.69 -30.34
CA PRO A 802 -8.19 -51.54 -30.65
C PRO A 802 -7.24 -51.71 -31.86
N SER A 803 -6.70 -50.57 -32.33
CA SER A 803 -5.45 -50.50 -33.11
C SER A 803 -4.87 -49.08 -32.97
N ALA A 804 -3.73 -48.88 -32.28
CA ALA A 804 -2.35 -48.98 -32.77
C ALA A 804 -1.90 -47.84 -33.72
N GLY A 805 -0.82 -47.15 -33.34
CA GLY A 805 -0.04 -46.19 -34.16
C GLY A 805 0.15 -44.84 -33.48
N SER A 806 1.29 -44.58 -32.79
CA SER A 806 2.53 -44.00 -33.37
C SER A 806 2.26 -42.60 -33.91
N SER A 807 2.83 -41.49 -33.44
CA SER A 807 4.22 -41.06 -33.18
C SER A 807 4.12 -39.52 -33.16
N ALA A 808 4.99 -38.66 -32.68
CA ALA A 808 6.22 -38.61 -31.90
C ALA A 808 6.57 -37.10 -31.93
N THR A 809 7.41 -36.64 -31.00
CA THR A 809 8.26 -35.43 -31.11
C THR A 809 7.54 -34.07 -31.22
N GLY A 810 7.85 -33.05 -30.43
CA GLY A 810 9.06 -32.75 -29.67
C GLY A 810 9.36 -31.26 -29.85
N ASP A 811 9.79 -30.60 -28.77
CA ASP A 811 10.59 -29.36 -28.69
C ASP A 811 10.11 -28.13 -29.49
N GLY A 812 10.01 -26.90 -28.98
CA GLY A 812 10.87 -26.17 -28.05
C GLY A 812 10.67 -24.68 -28.40
N ILE A 813 10.49 -23.82 -27.40
CA ILE A 813 11.45 -22.77 -27.01
C ILE A 813 11.57 -21.57 -27.97
N PHE A 814 11.06 -20.43 -27.48
CA PHE A 814 11.56 -19.03 -27.53
C PHE A 814 12.42 -18.52 -28.69
N ARG A 815 12.00 -17.33 -29.19
CA ARG A 815 12.74 -16.11 -29.63
C ARG A 815 11.98 -15.52 -30.83
N THR A 816 11.73 -14.22 -31.00
CA THR A 816 12.46 -12.98 -30.66
C THR A 816 11.51 -11.81 -31.00
N LEU A 817 11.34 -10.81 -30.12
CA LEU A 817 11.89 -9.43 -30.19
C LEU A 817 11.51 -8.57 -31.43
N TYR A 818 10.81 -7.47 -31.12
CA TYR A 818 11.08 -6.07 -31.47
C TYR A 818 11.72 -5.71 -32.83
N ASP A 819 10.95 -4.99 -33.64
CA ASP A 819 11.32 -3.89 -34.58
C ASP A 819 9.96 -3.50 -35.26
N ARG A 820 9.50 -2.26 -35.48
CA ARG A 820 10.16 -1.00 -35.84
C ARG A 820 9.12 0.13 -35.94
N THR A 821 9.51 1.30 -35.45
CA THR A 821 9.44 2.65 -36.05
C THR A 821 8.48 2.98 -37.22
N TRP A 822 7.70 4.05 -37.00
CA TRP A 822 7.20 5.10 -37.89
C TRP A 822 7.80 5.23 -39.31
N HIS A 823 6.93 5.29 -40.35
CA HIS A 823 6.78 6.43 -41.28
C HIS A 823 5.59 6.26 -42.26
N ASP A 824 5.07 7.40 -42.68
CA ASP A 824 3.95 7.69 -43.58
C ASP A 824 3.93 6.94 -44.92
N SER A 825 2.73 6.78 -45.50
CA SER A 825 2.43 7.11 -46.90
C SER A 825 0.94 6.91 -47.24
N GLU A 826 0.30 8.00 -47.66
CA GLU A 826 -0.98 8.04 -48.39
C GLU A 826 -0.92 7.26 -49.72
N VAL A 827 -1.99 6.56 -50.11
CA VAL A 827 -2.52 6.52 -51.50
C VAL A 827 -4.02 6.17 -51.50
N GLN A 828 -4.83 7.18 -51.85
CA GLN A 828 -6.03 7.24 -52.72
C GLN A 828 -6.86 5.97 -53.06
N GLY A 829 -8.20 6.12 -52.95
CA GLY A 829 -9.30 5.14 -53.17
C GLY A 829 -9.56 4.70 -54.63
N PRO A 830 -10.81 4.56 -55.17
CA PRO A 830 -12.16 4.82 -54.62
C PRO A 830 -13.20 3.68 -54.88
N VAL A 831 -14.50 3.96 -54.63
CA VAL A 831 -15.71 3.57 -55.42
C VAL A 831 -16.82 2.75 -54.72
N LEU A 832 -17.90 3.50 -54.41
CA LEU A 832 -19.37 3.31 -54.60
C LEU A 832 -20.24 2.33 -53.77
N LEU A 833 -21.14 2.98 -53.01
CA LEU A 833 -22.62 2.90 -52.96
C LEU A 833 -23.33 1.55 -52.75
N GLY A 834 -24.09 1.52 -51.65
CA GLY A 834 -25.30 0.71 -51.47
C GLY A 834 -26.12 1.22 -50.29
N THR A 835 -27.21 1.92 -50.58
CA THR A 835 -28.16 2.57 -49.68
C THR A 835 -29.05 1.58 -48.93
N ASP A 836 -29.47 1.95 -47.70
CA ASP A 836 -30.85 1.88 -47.16
C ASP A 836 -30.87 1.51 -45.67
N ALA A 837 -31.00 2.53 -44.80
CA ALA A 837 -31.59 2.38 -43.46
C ALA A 837 -32.18 3.72 -42.97
N PRO A 838 -33.35 3.70 -42.29
CA PRO A 838 -34.18 4.88 -42.07
C PRO A 838 -33.72 5.75 -40.89
N ALA A 839 -34.03 7.04 -41.01
CA ALA A 839 -33.76 8.08 -40.03
C ALA A 839 -34.41 7.81 -38.66
N LEU A 840 -33.62 7.95 -37.60
CA LEU A 840 -34.08 8.14 -36.22
C LEU A 840 -33.76 9.57 -35.76
N PRO A 841 -34.58 10.18 -34.90
CA PRO A 841 -34.57 11.61 -34.65
C PRO A 841 -33.48 12.03 -33.65
N ALA A 842 -33.08 13.31 -33.75
CA ALA A 842 -32.12 13.95 -32.86
C ALA A 842 -32.54 13.88 -31.39
N VAL A 843 -31.71 13.24 -30.56
CA VAL A 843 -31.82 13.29 -29.10
C VAL A 843 -31.21 14.61 -28.63
N LYS A 844 -32.07 15.60 -28.37
CA LYS A 844 -31.69 16.78 -27.60
C LYS A 844 -31.44 16.36 -26.16
N SER A 845 -30.23 16.61 -25.67
CA SER A 845 -29.91 16.64 -24.24
C SER A 845 -30.86 17.60 -23.51
N LEU A 846 -31.70 17.05 -22.64
CA LEU A 846 -32.58 17.81 -21.74
C LEU A 846 -31.88 17.93 -20.39
N TYR A 847 -31.28 19.10 -20.14
CA TYR A 847 -30.96 19.54 -18.79
C TYR A 847 -32.27 19.79 -18.05
N TYR A 848 -32.59 18.95 -17.06
CA TYR A 848 -33.68 19.22 -16.13
C TYR A 848 -33.21 20.23 -15.08
N VAL A 849 -33.70 21.46 -15.20
CA VAL A 849 -33.75 22.45 -14.12
C VAL A 849 -35.07 22.21 -13.40
N SER A 850 -35.02 21.81 -12.13
CA SER A 850 -36.18 21.86 -11.24
C SER A 850 -36.15 23.20 -10.52
N ASP A 851 -36.81 24.19 -11.10
CA ASP A 851 -37.29 25.38 -10.38
C ASP A 851 -38.68 25.04 -9.83
N ASP A 852 -38.82 25.16 -8.51
CA ASP A 852 -40.02 25.53 -7.73
C ASP A 852 -39.61 25.33 -6.25
N GLY A 853 -39.53 26.31 -5.36
CA GLY A 853 -40.23 27.59 -5.31
C GLY A 853 -41.31 27.53 -4.23
N ASP A 854 -40.89 27.58 -2.95
CA ASP A 854 -41.52 28.31 -1.82
C ASP A 854 -41.46 27.57 -0.46
N LEU A 855 -40.77 28.25 0.48
CA LEU A 855 -40.66 28.08 1.94
C LEU A 855 -39.74 27.00 2.53
#